data_AF-A0A0W7WSW5-F1
#
_entry.id   AF-A0A0W7WSW5-F1
#
_cell.length_a   1.000
_cell.length_b   1.000
_cell.length_c   1.000
_cell.angle_alpha   90.00
_cell.angle_beta   90.00
_cell.angle_gamma   90.00
#
_symmetry.space_group_name_H-M   'P 1'
#
loop_
_entity.id
_entity.type
_entity.pdbx_description
1 polymer ?
#
loop_
_entity_poly.entity_id
_entity_poly.type
_entity_poly.pdbx_seq_one_letter_code
_entity_poly.pdbx_strand_id
1 'polypeptide(L)'
;MRLRRSGTLRHHLALLLTAALLSSGLAAASTATAAGDDPAATAGQGPEPQGLKGEYYAQSAPGAFDFHQLKATGFDRNIDFDNLEPRLGFATGKSDDATVRWTGKVVPEKSGAHTFSMIGDNGFRLWIDGKTVIDHWVDDWDREQTSDPVELNAGRAHDIKVEYFEHYGGSHLRLRWTEPGGSKKAIPQSAFRLPDGFDYDGATAATVQRDGRALKLEFGQELSAPPAGLADHLEAVIGGAKWPLDSARPDPSDPRALLVGLKQPVVGNKTGTARGTAELRYDGKGGLKGADGDQVDAFWSSGSNKSTYELRSKWADEVGPDNALPEYPRPQLKRADWRNLNGSWQFAGAAAGERPPVGRKLKEKILVPYPVESQLSGVQRHEDRMWYRRTFTVPAGWKVGGKRGEQRLKLNFGAVDWHAKVYVNGAEVADHKGGYDKFSADVTAALKPGRTQELIVGVYDPTDAPNGENPPVGKQRLDPSGIWYTPSSGIWQTVWMEPVARDHAESLKITPDVRGKQVTVEPRGVRAGVPVRAVAYAGRKQVASVSGRTGEPLRFTIAEPRLWSPDDPFLYDLRVTVGQGGRAGRTDTVRSYFGMRSLTVEKIDGTPRTVLNGRPTFLMATLDQGFWPDGLHTAPTDEALAYDLRMHKEMGFNSVRKHIKVEPDRWFYWADRLGLMVWQDMPSMRSDRNPGAAARAQFEHEMKQMIDEHASSPSVVMWVTFNEGWGQYDQARIAEQATAWDPTRLVNGMSGLNLGADGGKGDIMDEHGYPSPAIPPRPDGRRALVNGEYGGLGLAVPGHAWSVQQSYVDVDPAKYTEEYLTKLREVHALACKGGNGAVYTQISDVEGELNGLLTYDRKVVKPDVPRLRAAHEALIKDASQAPVRGCA
;
A
#
# COMPACT_ATOMS: atom_id res chain seq x y z
N MET A 1 -3.56 59.42 -17.71
CA MET A 1 -4.27 60.17 -18.76
C MET A 1 -4.89 59.17 -19.72
N ARG A 2 -6.13 59.47 -20.10
CA ARG A 2 -7.14 58.72 -20.87
C ARG A 2 -6.70 57.81 -22.04
N LEU A 3 -7.45 56.69 -22.13
CA LEU A 3 -8.02 56.00 -23.32
C LEU A 3 -7.03 55.33 -24.31
N ARG A 4 -7.10 54.02 -24.60
CA ARG A 4 -8.16 53.06 -25.04
C ARG A 4 -8.03 52.77 -26.53
N ARG A 5 -8.06 51.46 -26.83
CA ARG A 5 -8.73 50.80 -27.99
C ARG A 5 -8.02 50.96 -29.34
N SER A 6 -8.04 50.00 -30.27
CA SER A 6 -8.64 48.65 -30.34
C SER A 6 -8.36 48.07 -31.72
N GLY A 7 -8.34 46.73 -31.81
CA GLY A 7 -8.92 45.96 -32.92
C GLY A 7 -7.92 45.54 -34.01
N THR A 8 -7.49 44.27 -34.14
CA THR A 8 -8.19 43.01 -34.52
C THR A 8 -8.69 42.95 -35.97
N LEU A 9 -8.18 42.00 -36.76
CA LEU A 9 -8.85 40.91 -37.52
C LEU A 9 -7.81 40.34 -38.53
N ARG A 10 -7.37 39.07 -38.48
CA ARG A 10 -7.97 37.81 -39.02
C ARG A 10 -8.34 37.91 -40.52
N HIS A 11 -8.08 36.98 -41.46
CA HIS A 11 -7.52 35.62 -41.51
C HIS A 11 -7.49 35.16 -43.01
N HIS A 12 -6.52 34.30 -43.39
CA HIS A 12 -6.56 33.23 -44.45
C HIS A 12 -6.75 33.63 -45.95
N LEU A 13 -6.27 32.91 -47.00
CA LEU A 13 -5.82 31.53 -47.23
C LEU A 13 -5.06 31.43 -48.60
N ALA A 14 -4.12 30.47 -48.71
CA ALA A 14 -3.93 29.50 -49.82
C ALA A 14 -3.22 29.80 -51.18
N LEU A 15 -2.05 29.11 -51.34
CA LEU A 15 -1.69 28.04 -52.33
C LEU A 15 -1.04 28.31 -53.74
N LEU A 16 0.12 27.62 -53.90
CA LEU A 16 0.68 26.81 -55.04
C LEU A 16 1.71 27.38 -56.06
N LEU A 17 2.88 26.68 -56.09
CA LEU A 17 3.78 26.19 -57.19
C LEU A 17 4.10 27.11 -58.41
N THR A 18 5.27 27.12 -59.08
CA THR A 18 6.35 26.11 -59.30
C THR A 18 7.57 26.71 -60.02
N ALA A 19 8.74 26.13 -59.73
CA ALA A 19 9.80 25.63 -60.64
C ALA A 19 10.96 26.50 -61.22
N ALA A 20 12.13 25.81 -61.19
CA ALA A 20 13.30 25.82 -62.10
C ALA A 20 14.43 26.85 -61.86
N LEU A 21 15.73 26.56 -61.95
CA LEU A 21 16.59 25.35 -62.08
C LEU A 21 18.08 25.83 -62.09
N LEU A 22 19.03 24.90 -61.91
CA LEU A 22 20.50 24.93 -62.19
C LEU A 22 21.44 25.44 -61.07
N SER A 23 22.65 24.90 -60.80
CA SER A 23 23.30 23.57 -60.80
C SER A 23 24.83 23.79 -60.76
N SER A 24 25.56 23.12 -59.84
CA SER A 24 26.99 22.68 -59.89
C SER A 24 27.56 22.64 -58.46
N GLY A 25 28.28 21.64 -57.94
CA GLY A 25 28.82 20.37 -58.44
C GLY A 25 30.00 19.91 -57.53
N LEU A 26 30.30 18.60 -57.56
CA LEU A 26 31.41 17.82 -56.96
C LEU A 26 31.24 17.36 -55.49
N ALA A 27 31.52 16.10 -55.08
CA ALA A 27 31.88 14.84 -55.75
C ALA A 27 31.75 13.71 -54.70
N ALA A 28 31.32 12.51 -55.09
CA ALA A 28 31.58 11.29 -54.32
C ALA A 28 31.63 10.09 -55.25
N ALA A 29 32.72 9.33 -55.16
CA ALA A 29 33.07 8.23 -56.04
C ALA A 29 32.27 6.97 -55.71
N SER A 30 32.02 6.19 -56.75
CA SER A 30 31.40 4.88 -56.75
C SER A 30 32.34 3.77 -56.25
N THR A 31 31.81 2.86 -55.45
CA THR A 31 32.24 1.45 -55.46
C THR A 31 31.01 0.57 -55.50
N ALA A 32 30.96 -0.27 -56.52
CA ALA A 32 29.93 -1.24 -56.79
C ALA A 32 29.83 -2.28 -55.66
N THR A 33 28.61 -2.65 -55.29
CA THR A 33 28.32 -3.91 -54.59
C THR A 33 27.70 -4.88 -55.58
N ALA A 34 28.35 -6.03 -55.70
CA ALA A 34 27.98 -7.14 -56.54
C ALA A 34 26.69 -7.79 -56.05
N ALA A 35 25.89 -8.25 -57.01
CA ALA A 35 24.81 -9.19 -56.79
C ALA A 35 25.34 -10.49 -56.16
N GLY A 36 24.64 -10.98 -55.14
CA GLY A 36 24.80 -12.31 -54.57
C GLY A 36 23.42 -12.79 -54.11
N ASP A 37 22.85 -13.68 -54.92
CA ASP A 37 21.74 -14.61 -54.66
C ASP A 37 20.85 -14.38 -53.41
N ASP A 38 19.74 -13.66 -53.61
CA ASP A 38 18.57 -13.74 -52.74
C ASP A 38 17.78 -15.03 -53.06
N PRO A 39 17.55 -15.95 -52.11
CA PRO A 39 16.43 -16.87 -52.24
C PRO A 39 15.15 -16.04 -52.14
N ALA A 40 14.26 -16.26 -53.10
CA ALA A 40 12.96 -15.60 -53.21
C ALA A 40 12.26 -15.47 -51.84
N ALA A 41 12.00 -14.23 -51.42
CA ALA A 41 11.06 -13.94 -50.35
C ALA A 41 9.70 -14.55 -50.71
N THR A 42 9.31 -15.59 -49.98
CA THR A 42 7.98 -16.18 -49.98
C THR A 42 6.98 -15.12 -49.52
N ALA A 43 6.20 -14.59 -50.46
CA ALA A 43 5.07 -13.72 -50.16
C ALA A 43 4.08 -14.48 -49.26
N GLY A 44 4.09 -14.19 -47.96
CA GLY A 44 3.18 -14.80 -46.96
C GLY A 44 3.78 -14.96 -45.56
N GLN A 45 5.11 -15.14 -45.44
CA GLN A 45 5.77 -15.31 -44.14
C GLN A 45 5.98 -13.95 -43.45
N GLY A 46 5.40 -13.79 -42.26
CA GLY A 46 5.64 -12.62 -41.40
C GLY A 46 7.08 -12.61 -40.86
N PRO A 47 7.44 -11.62 -40.03
CA PRO A 47 8.74 -11.61 -39.38
C PRO A 47 8.93 -12.89 -38.55
N GLU A 48 10.10 -13.51 -38.68
CA GLU A 48 10.48 -14.73 -37.96
C GLU A 48 10.34 -14.54 -36.43
N PRO A 49 9.76 -15.52 -35.69
CA PRO A 49 9.65 -15.44 -34.24
C PRO A 49 11.00 -15.19 -33.55
N GLN A 50 11.06 -14.12 -32.77
CA GLN A 50 12.26 -13.72 -32.03
C GLN A 50 12.17 -14.23 -30.59
N GLY A 51 12.99 -15.22 -30.25
CA GLY A 51 13.02 -15.85 -28.92
C GLY A 51 13.92 -17.08 -28.89
N LEU A 52 13.82 -17.86 -27.83
CA LEU A 52 14.55 -19.11 -27.63
C LEU A 52 13.57 -20.28 -27.45
N LYS A 53 14.02 -21.48 -27.83
CA LYS A 53 13.33 -22.73 -27.52
C LYS A 53 13.57 -23.08 -26.05
N GLY A 54 12.52 -23.10 -25.24
CA GLY A 54 12.55 -23.52 -23.84
C GLY A 54 12.12 -24.97 -23.67
N GLU A 55 12.96 -25.79 -23.04
CA GLU A 55 12.70 -27.18 -22.69
C GLU A 55 12.59 -27.29 -21.17
N TYR A 56 11.42 -27.70 -20.68
CA TYR A 56 11.05 -27.68 -19.26
C TYR A 56 10.97 -29.09 -18.70
N TYR A 57 11.72 -29.35 -17.64
CA TYR A 57 11.91 -30.68 -17.07
C TYR A 57 11.47 -30.72 -15.61
N ALA A 58 10.93 -31.87 -15.20
CA ALA A 58 10.80 -32.21 -13.79
C ALA A 58 12.09 -32.91 -13.33
N GLN A 59 12.64 -32.49 -12.19
CA GLN A 59 13.79 -33.15 -11.55
C GLN A 59 13.41 -34.54 -11.03
N SER A 60 14.40 -35.44 -10.91
CA SER A 60 14.20 -36.82 -10.46
C SER A 60 13.84 -36.96 -8.98
N ALA A 61 14.30 -36.02 -8.15
CA ALA A 61 13.99 -35.89 -6.73
C ALA A 61 14.26 -34.46 -6.26
N PRO A 62 13.73 -34.04 -5.10
CA PRO A 62 14.08 -32.74 -4.52
C PRO A 62 15.59 -32.58 -4.33
N GLY A 63 16.14 -31.46 -4.78
CA GLY A 63 17.57 -31.16 -4.71
C GLY A 63 18.46 -31.90 -5.73
N ALA A 64 17.88 -32.57 -6.74
CA ALA A 64 18.67 -33.31 -7.74
C ALA A 64 19.28 -32.42 -8.83
N PHE A 65 18.60 -31.31 -9.16
CA PHE A 65 19.01 -30.30 -10.15
C PHE A 65 19.35 -30.90 -11.53
N ASP A 66 18.66 -31.98 -11.91
CA ASP A 66 18.89 -32.74 -13.13
C ASP A 66 17.78 -32.52 -14.19
N PHE A 67 18.08 -32.90 -15.42
CA PHE A 67 17.15 -32.83 -16.56
C PHE A 67 16.42 -34.17 -16.75
N HIS A 68 15.74 -34.66 -15.71
CA HIS A 68 15.23 -36.03 -15.68
C HIS A 68 14.09 -36.32 -16.67
N GLN A 69 12.94 -35.65 -16.51
CA GLN A 69 11.79 -35.87 -17.38
C GLN A 69 11.40 -34.59 -18.11
N LEU A 70 11.57 -34.54 -19.43
CA LEU A 70 11.03 -33.46 -20.26
C LEU A 70 9.50 -33.47 -20.18
N LYS A 71 8.92 -32.35 -19.74
CA LYS A 71 7.48 -32.18 -19.56
C LYS A 71 6.87 -31.36 -20.68
N ALA A 72 7.59 -30.35 -21.15
CA ALA A 72 7.10 -29.46 -22.19
C ALA A 72 8.24 -28.80 -22.98
N THR A 73 7.92 -28.38 -24.20
CA THR A 73 8.78 -27.58 -25.05
C THR A 73 7.97 -26.40 -25.57
N GLY A 74 8.55 -25.21 -25.61
CA GLY A 74 7.87 -24.03 -26.13
C GLY A 74 8.79 -22.87 -26.41
N PHE A 75 8.20 -21.68 -26.50
CA PHE A 75 8.84 -20.46 -26.93
C PHE A 75 8.94 -19.45 -25.77
N ASP A 76 10.13 -18.92 -25.54
CA ASP A 76 10.36 -17.82 -24.61
C ASP A 76 11.04 -16.64 -25.31
N ARG A 77 10.35 -15.51 -25.32
CA ARG A 77 10.77 -14.28 -26.02
C ARG A 77 12.04 -13.64 -25.46
N ASN A 78 12.31 -13.82 -24.17
CA ASN A 78 13.45 -13.26 -23.46
C ASN A 78 13.76 -14.11 -22.22
N ILE A 79 14.97 -13.94 -21.68
CA ILE A 79 15.40 -14.53 -20.41
C ILE A 79 15.55 -13.38 -19.39
N ASP A 80 14.43 -12.79 -19.00
CA ASP A 80 14.35 -11.69 -18.02
C ASP A 80 13.02 -11.81 -17.27
N PHE A 81 12.98 -12.80 -16.38
CA PHE A 81 11.81 -13.22 -15.62
C PHE A 81 11.88 -12.68 -14.19
N ASP A 82 10.87 -11.91 -13.78
CA ASP A 82 10.71 -11.49 -12.39
C ASP A 82 10.14 -12.61 -11.49
N ASN A 83 9.43 -13.58 -12.08
CA ASN A 83 8.97 -14.81 -11.44
C ASN A 83 8.73 -15.89 -12.52
N LEU A 84 9.31 -17.09 -12.38
CA LEU A 84 9.09 -18.23 -13.29
C LEU A 84 8.01 -19.20 -12.78
N GLU A 85 7.53 -19.12 -11.54
CA GLU A 85 6.60 -20.09 -10.96
C GLU A 85 5.37 -20.34 -11.84
N PRO A 86 4.68 -19.32 -12.40
CA PRO A 86 3.53 -19.58 -13.25
C PRO A 86 3.91 -20.39 -14.50
N ARG A 87 5.11 -20.15 -15.06
CA ARG A 87 5.62 -20.87 -16.22
C ARG A 87 6.04 -22.30 -15.85
N LEU A 88 6.78 -22.49 -14.74
CA LEU A 88 7.25 -23.79 -14.25
C LEU A 88 6.08 -24.69 -13.84
N GLY A 89 5.19 -24.18 -13.00
CA GLY A 89 3.98 -24.88 -12.55
C GLY A 89 3.14 -25.34 -13.72
N PHE A 90 3.03 -24.51 -14.75
CA PHE A 90 2.24 -24.81 -15.93
C PHE A 90 2.89 -25.77 -16.92
N ALA A 91 4.20 -25.64 -17.13
CA ALA A 91 4.96 -26.48 -18.06
C ALA A 91 5.26 -27.87 -17.47
N THR A 92 5.52 -27.95 -16.16
CA THR A 92 5.97 -29.18 -15.50
C THR A 92 4.93 -29.82 -14.58
N GLY A 93 3.92 -29.05 -14.14
CA GLY A 93 2.97 -29.44 -13.10
C GLY A 93 3.41 -29.08 -11.68
N LYS A 94 4.57 -28.45 -11.50
CA LYS A 94 5.13 -27.98 -10.22
C LYS A 94 6.04 -26.76 -10.44
N SER A 95 6.08 -25.85 -9.47
CA SER A 95 6.98 -24.68 -9.53
C SER A 95 8.37 -25.02 -9.02
N ASP A 96 8.41 -25.80 -7.94
CA ASP A 96 9.60 -26.34 -7.30
C ASP A 96 10.14 -27.58 -8.03
N ASP A 97 11.41 -27.90 -7.78
CA ASP A 97 12.09 -29.09 -8.33
C ASP A 97 11.94 -29.23 -9.86
N ALA A 98 12.17 -28.11 -10.55
CA ALA A 98 12.10 -28.00 -12.01
C ALA A 98 13.45 -27.55 -12.59
N THR A 99 13.75 -27.95 -13.82
CA THR A 99 14.92 -27.44 -14.57
C THR A 99 14.48 -26.98 -15.95
N VAL A 100 15.13 -25.95 -16.48
CA VAL A 100 14.83 -25.40 -17.80
C VAL A 100 16.11 -25.28 -18.61
N ARG A 101 16.02 -25.62 -19.89
CA ARG A 101 17.07 -25.38 -20.89
C ARG A 101 16.50 -24.51 -22.00
N TRP A 102 17.12 -23.35 -22.21
CA TRP A 102 16.85 -22.51 -23.38
C TRP A 102 17.96 -22.66 -24.41
N THR A 103 17.58 -22.82 -25.68
CA THR A 103 18.51 -22.93 -26.81
C THR A 103 18.06 -22.06 -27.99
N GLY A 104 19.01 -21.53 -28.74
CA GLY A 104 18.75 -20.73 -29.93
C GLY A 104 20.01 -19.98 -30.37
N LYS A 105 19.82 -18.80 -30.97
CA LYS A 105 20.91 -17.90 -31.33
C LYS A 105 20.74 -16.54 -30.67
N VAL A 106 21.86 -15.85 -30.47
CA VAL A 106 21.93 -14.42 -30.15
C VAL A 106 22.64 -13.66 -31.27
N VAL A 107 22.07 -12.54 -31.71
CA VAL A 107 22.56 -11.68 -32.79
C VAL A 107 22.81 -10.28 -32.21
N PRO A 108 24.07 -9.90 -31.95
CA PRO A 108 24.37 -8.58 -31.42
C PRO A 108 24.28 -7.49 -32.49
N GLU A 109 23.98 -6.26 -32.08
CA GLU A 109 23.99 -5.10 -32.98
C GLU A 109 25.38 -4.49 -33.12
N LYS A 110 26.29 -4.78 -32.17
CA LYS A 110 27.66 -4.28 -32.14
C LYS A 110 28.66 -5.43 -32.17
N SER A 111 29.80 -5.19 -32.80
CA SER A 111 30.95 -6.12 -32.74
C SER A 111 31.85 -5.76 -31.57
N GLY A 112 32.44 -6.77 -30.94
CA GLY A 112 33.49 -6.63 -29.93
C GLY A 112 33.20 -7.41 -28.64
N ALA A 113 34.02 -7.16 -27.63
CA ALA A 113 33.93 -7.68 -26.27
C ALA A 113 32.57 -7.36 -25.57
N HIS A 114 31.68 -8.34 -25.51
CA HIS A 114 30.46 -8.31 -24.71
C HIS A 114 30.69 -9.03 -23.38
N THR A 115 30.19 -8.50 -22.27
CA THR A 115 30.10 -9.27 -21.01
C THR A 115 28.66 -9.67 -20.76
N PHE A 116 28.44 -10.90 -20.31
CA PHE A 116 27.12 -11.38 -19.88
C PHE A 116 27.02 -11.33 -18.37
N SER A 117 25.86 -10.99 -17.83
CA SER A 117 25.58 -11.05 -16.40
C SER A 117 24.29 -11.83 -16.17
N MET A 118 24.30 -12.70 -15.16
CA MET A 118 23.13 -13.48 -14.76
C MET A 118 22.93 -13.42 -13.25
N ILE A 119 21.67 -13.24 -12.83
CA ILE A 119 21.22 -13.36 -11.44
C ILE A 119 19.91 -14.13 -11.44
N GLY A 120 19.72 -14.99 -10.45
CA GLY A 120 18.50 -15.77 -10.28
C GLY A 120 18.36 -16.32 -8.87
N ASP A 121 17.22 -16.96 -8.60
CA ASP A 121 16.92 -17.53 -7.28
C ASP A 121 17.73 -18.78 -6.96
N ASN A 122 17.98 -19.67 -7.92
CA ASN A 122 18.94 -20.76 -7.71
C ASN A 122 19.95 -20.82 -8.86
N GLY A 123 20.44 -22.02 -9.19
CA GLY A 123 21.58 -22.16 -10.08
C GLY A 123 21.25 -21.94 -11.56
N PHE A 124 22.23 -21.37 -12.27
CA PHE A 124 22.15 -21.07 -13.69
C PHE A 124 23.50 -21.22 -14.40
N ARG A 125 23.44 -21.48 -15.71
CA ARG A 125 24.62 -21.62 -16.58
C ARG A 125 24.35 -21.01 -17.95
N LEU A 126 25.40 -20.47 -18.56
CA LEU A 126 25.36 -19.85 -19.90
C LEU A 126 26.48 -20.38 -20.77
N TRP A 127 26.14 -20.72 -22.02
CA TRP A 127 27.08 -21.03 -23.09
C TRP A 127 26.87 -20.09 -24.27
N ILE A 128 27.97 -19.67 -24.88
CA ILE A 128 28.01 -18.97 -26.16
C ILE A 128 28.92 -19.74 -27.11
N ASP A 129 28.44 -20.06 -28.31
CA ASP A 129 29.17 -20.87 -29.32
C ASP A 129 29.75 -22.17 -28.73
N GLY A 130 28.96 -22.82 -27.84
CA GLY A 130 29.34 -24.07 -27.17
C GLY A 130 30.33 -23.92 -26.01
N LYS A 131 30.88 -22.73 -25.76
CA LYS A 131 31.78 -22.46 -24.62
C LYS A 131 30.99 -21.98 -23.40
N THR A 132 31.19 -22.61 -22.24
CA THR A 132 30.63 -22.11 -20.97
C THR A 132 31.25 -20.76 -20.63
N VAL A 133 30.41 -19.75 -20.39
CA VAL A 133 30.84 -18.38 -20.03
C VAL A 133 30.36 -17.96 -18.63
N ILE A 134 29.32 -18.60 -18.10
CA ILE A 134 28.89 -18.52 -16.70
C ILE A 134 28.56 -19.92 -16.24
N ASP A 135 29.11 -20.34 -15.10
CA ASP A 135 28.80 -21.62 -14.45
C ASP A 135 28.54 -21.42 -12.96
N HIS A 136 27.27 -21.29 -12.59
CA HIS A 136 26.82 -21.11 -11.21
C HIS A 136 25.71 -22.11 -10.90
N TRP A 137 26.05 -23.40 -10.93
CA TRP A 137 25.11 -24.48 -10.62
C TRP A 137 25.11 -24.78 -9.11
N VAL A 138 24.73 -23.79 -8.31
CA VAL A 138 24.74 -23.83 -6.84
C VAL A 138 23.35 -23.48 -6.32
N ASP A 139 22.94 -24.13 -5.22
CA ASP A 139 21.65 -23.90 -4.54
C ASP A 139 21.75 -22.69 -3.58
N ASP A 140 21.85 -21.49 -4.17
CA ASP A 140 21.81 -20.20 -3.48
C ASP A 140 21.13 -19.13 -4.35
N TRP A 141 20.68 -18.03 -3.74
CA TRP A 141 19.87 -16.99 -4.40
C TRP A 141 20.54 -15.62 -4.47
N ASP A 142 20.08 -14.80 -5.43
CA ASP A 142 20.40 -13.39 -5.59
C ASP A 142 21.91 -13.08 -5.74
N ARG A 143 22.67 -14.05 -6.27
CA ARG A 143 24.12 -13.92 -6.51
C ARG A 143 24.44 -13.68 -7.97
N GLU A 144 24.50 -12.41 -8.37
CA GLU A 144 24.86 -12.05 -9.74
C GLU A 144 26.27 -12.55 -10.12
N GLN A 145 26.35 -13.25 -11.25
CA GLN A 145 27.58 -13.64 -11.91
C GLN A 145 27.80 -12.80 -13.16
N THR A 146 29.05 -12.52 -13.50
CA THR A 146 29.41 -11.84 -14.75
C THR A 146 30.52 -12.61 -15.45
N SER A 147 30.36 -12.83 -16.75
CA SER A 147 31.34 -13.54 -17.57
C SER A 147 32.58 -12.69 -17.84
N ASP A 148 33.68 -13.35 -18.17
CA ASP A 148 34.75 -12.70 -18.95
C ASP A 148 34.19 -12.16 -20.28
N PRO A 149 34.84 -11.17 -20.90
CA PRO A 149 34.42 -10.68 -22.21
C PRO A 149 34.40 -11.77 -23.29
N VAL A 150 33.33 -11.78 -24.08
CA VAL A 150 33.08 -12.67 -25.22
C VAL A 150 33.08 -11.84 -26.50
N GLU A 151 33.95 -12.17 -27.45
CA GLU A 151 34.00 -11.49 -28.74
C GLU A 151 32.83 -11.94 -29.63
N LEU A 152 31.90 -11.02 -29.91
CA LEU A 152 30.77 -11.26 -30.81
C LEU A 152 30.84 -10.34 -32.03
N ASN A 153 30.21 -10.74 -33.14
CA ASN A 153 30.19 -9.95 -34.38
C ASN A 153 28.77 -9.42 -34.66
N ALA A 154 28.66 -8.11 -34.90
CA ALA A 154 27.39 -7.47 -35.24
C ALA A 154 26.69 -8.20 -36.41
N GLY A 155 25.40 -8.48 -36.26
CA GLY A 155 24.57 -9.13 -37.28
C GLY A 155 24.84 -10.61 -37.48
N ARG A 156 25.86 -11.21 -36.83
CA ARG A 156 26.13 -12.64 -36.88
C ARG A 156 25.34 -13.37 -35.80
N ALA A 157 24.70 -14.47 -36.16
CA ALA A 157 24.10 -15.39 -35.19
C ALA A 157 25.19 -16.21 -34.46
N HIS A 158 25.15 -16.17 -33.13
CA HIS A 158 25.98 -16.95 -32.22
C HIS A 158 25.10 -17.94 -31.45
N ASP A 159 25.54 -19.18 -31.27
CA ASP A 159 24.77 -20.16 -30.50
C ASP A 159 24.67 -19.71 -29.04
N ILE A 160 23.47 -19.78 -28.46
CA ILE A 160 23.26 -19.54 -27.04
C ILE A 160 22.53 -20.72 -26.41
N LYS A 161 23.03 -21.15 -25.25
CA LYS A 161 22.34 -22.09 -24.36
C LYS A 161 22.31 -21.52 -22.96
N VAL A 162 21.16 -21.55 -22.33
CA VAL A 162 20.97 -21.17 -20.92
C VAL A 162 20.36 -22.34 -20.19
N GLU A 163 20.84 -22.64 -19.00
CA GLU A 163 20.25 -23.64 -18.12
C GLU A 163 19.95 -23.02 -16.76
N TYR A 164 18.84 -23.43 -16.14
CA TYR A 164 18.37 -22.99 -14.82
C TYR A 164 17.78 -24.17 -14.05
N PHE A 165 17.90 -24.17 -12.74
CA PHE A 165 17.09 -25.01 -11.87
C PHE A 165 16.36 -24.18 -10.82
N GLU A 166 15.18 -24.64 -10.44
CA GLU A 166 14.39 -24.19 -9.30
C GLU A 166 14.34 -25.32 -8.26
N HIS A 167 14.56 -24.99 -7.00
CA HIS A 167 14.47 -25.92 -5.88
C HIS A 167 13.24 -25.61 -5.03
N TYR A 168 13.23 -24.48 -4.34
CA TYR A 168 12.13 -23.96 -3.54
C TYR A 168 12.31 -22.46 -3.30
N GLY A 169 11.22 -21.72 -3.17
CA GLY A 169 11.26 -20.29 -2.82
C GLY A 169 10.85 -19.40 -3.99
N GLY A 170 11.61 -18.34 -4.25
CA GLY A 170 11.38 -17.50 -5.44
C GLY A 170 11.88 -18.22 -6.69
N SER A 171 11.60 -17.70 -7.89
CA SER A 171 12.11 -18.33 -9.13
C SER A 171 12.46 -17.32 -10.23
N HIS A 172 12.99 -16.16 -9.84
CA HIS A 172 13.36 -15.14 -10.82
C HIS A 172 14.66 -15.54 -11.55
N LEU A 173 14.83 -15.07 -12.80
CA LEU A 173 16.05 -15.28 -13.59
C LEU A 173 16.23 -14.15 -14.59
N ARG A 174 17.40 -13.49 -14.57
CA ARG A 174 17.70 -12.35 -15.45
C ARG A 174 19.01 -12.56 -16.18
N LEU A 175 18.96 -12.60 -17.51
CA LEU A 175 20.11 -12.61 -18.41
C LEU A 175 20.30 -11.24 -19.04
N ARG A 176 21.46 -10.65 -18.78
CA ARG A 176 21.84 -9.31 -19.24
C ARG A 176 23.16 -9.38 -20.00
N TRP A 177 23.39 -8.38 -20.83
CA TRP A 177 24.69 -8.15 -21.45
C TRP A 177 25.13 -6.69 -21.34
N THR A 178 26.43 -6.46 -21.43
CA THR A 178 27.02 -5.15 -21.68
C THR A 178 27.70 -5.22 -23.04
N GLU A 179 27.15 -4.51 -24.01
CA GLU A 179 27.78 -4.37 -25.33
C GLU A 179 29.05 -3.50 -25.25
N PRO A 180 29.97 -3.59 -26.22
CA PRO A 180 31.13 -2.72 -26.32
C PRO A 180 30.77 -1.23 -26.18
N GLY A 181 31.32 -0.58 -25.15
CA GLY A 181 31.07 0.83 -24.82
C GLY A 181 29.65 1.14 -24.35
N GLY A 182 28.85 0.13 -24.02
CA GLY A 182 27.48 0.27 -23.52
C GLY A 182 27.36 0.13 -22.00
N SER A 183 26.12 0.03 -21.53
CA SER A 183 25.79 -0.27 -20.13
C SER A 183 25.05 -1.60 -20.03
N LYS A 184 25.16 -2.27 -18.89
CA LYS A 184 24.45 -3.52 -18.59
C LYS A 184 22.94 -3.35 -18.79
N LYS A 185 22.34 -4.17 -19.65
CA LYS A 185 20.90 -4.19 -19.95
C LYS A 185 20.42 -5.62 -20.23
N ALA A 186 19.13 -5.87 -20.08
CA ALA A 186 18.52 -7.11 -20.57
C ALA A 186 18.82 -7.28 -22.07
N ILE A 187 19.06 -8.52 -22.50
CA ILE A 187 19.23 -8.82 -23.93
C ILE A 187 17.86 -8.59 -24.60
N PRO A 188 17.78 -7.68 -25.59
CA PRO A 188 16.50 -7.37 -26.22
C PRO A 188 15.98 -8.59 -26.99
N GLN A 189 14.65 -8.77 -27.02
CA GLN A 189 14.01 -9.85 -27.79
C GLN A 189 14.51 -9.89 -29.24
N SER A 190 14.74 -8.72 -29.85
CA SER A 190 15.26 -8.58 -31.22
C SER A 190 16.64 -9.20 -31.45
N ALA A 191 17.40 -9.51 -30.41
CA ALA A 191 18.66 -10.21 -30.52
C ALA A 191 18.51 -11.74 -30.53
N PHE A 192 17.36 -12.32 -30.14
CA PHE A 192 17.19 -13.77 -30.11
C PHE A 192 16.63 -14.32 -31.42
N ARG A 193 17.09 -15.51 -31.81
CA ARG A 193 16.51 -16.32 -32.89
C ARG A 193 16.33 -17.75 -32.41
N LEU A 194 15.33 -18.42 -32.97
CA LEU A 194 15.09 -19.83 -32.71
C LEU A 194 16.27 -20.70 -33.19
N PRO A 195 16.48 -21.88 -32.57
CA PRO A 195 17.45 -22.84 -33.09
C PRO A 195 16.96 -23.45 -34.41
N ASP A 196 17.90 -23.86 -35.25
CA ASP A 196 17.60 -24.54 -36.50
C ASP A 196 16.73 -25.79 -36.24
N GLY A 197 15.69 -25.99 -37.05
CA GLY A 197 14.80 -27.15 -36.96
C GLY A 197 13.72 -27.07 -35.86
N PHE A 198 13.49 -25.90 -35.27
CA PHE A 198 12.35 -25.64 -34.38
C PHE A 198 11.38 -24.65 -35.04
N ASP A 199 10.37 -25.19 -35.72
CA ASP A 199 9.31 -24.42 -36.36
C ASP A 199 8.22 -24.10 -35.33
N TYR A 200 8.19 -22.86 -34.84
CA TYR A 200 7.19 -22.41 -33.86
C TYR A 200 6.02 -21.71 -34.54
N ASP A 201 4.82 -22.21 -34.31
CA ASP A 201 3.55 -21.80 -34.95
C ASP A 201 2.58 -21.08 -34.00
N GLY A 202 2.86 -21.13 -32.70
CA GLY A 202 2.05 -20.56 -31.62
C GLY A 202 2.15 -19.05 -31.45
N ALA A 203 1.45 -18.51 -30.44
CA ALA A 203 1.44 -17.07 -30.18
C ALA A 203 2.78 -16.59 -29.60
N THR A 204 3.43 -15.64 -30.27
CA THR A 204 4.70 -15.03 -29.85
C THR A 204 4.53 -13.97 -28.74
N ALA A 205 3.31 -13.48 -28.51
CA ALA A 205 3.01 -12.58 -27.40
C ALA A 205 1.54 -12.67 -26.94
N ALA A 206 1.29 -12.45 -25.65
CA ALA A 206 -0.04 -12.33 -25.05
C ALA A 206 -0.20 -11.03 -24.25
N THR A 207 -0.65 -9.96 -24.91
CA THR A 207 -0.67 -8.60 -24.32
C THR A 207 -2.06 -8.20 -23.86
N VAL A 208 -2.22 -7.87 -22.57
CA VAL A 208 -3.46 -7.25 -22.05
C VAL A 208 -3.62 -5.89 -22.71
N GLN A 209 -4.78 -5.66 -23.31
CA GLN A 209 -5.10 -4.43 -24.01
C GLN A 209 -5.44 -3.28 -23.05
N ARG A 210 -5.44 -2.04 -23.57
CA ARG A 210 -5.60 -0.82 -22.77
C ARG A 210 -6.91 -0.76 -21.99
N ASP A 211 -7.98 -1.33 -22.51
CA ASP A 211 -9.28 -1.40 -21.82
C ASP A 211 -9.30 -2.43 -20.67
N GLY A 212 -8.27 -3.27 -20.56
CA GLY A 212 -8.18 -4.36 -19.60
C GLY A 212 -9.17 -5.49 -19.85
N ARG A 213 -9.89 -5.49 -20.98
CA ARG A 213 -10.99 -6.42 -21.29
C ARG A 213 -10.66 -7.44 -22.38
N ALA A 214 -9.46 -7.37 -22.97
CA ALA A 214 -8.99 -8.34 -23.93
C ALA A 214 -7.49 -8.65 -23.79
N LEU A 215 -7.10 -9.88 -24.13
CA LEU A 215 -5.73 -10.26 -24.45
C LEU A 215 -5.57 -10.28 -25.97
N LYS A 216 -4.56 -9.60 -26.50
CA LYS A 216 -4.12 -9.75 -27.90
C LYS A 216 -3.05 -10.83 -27.96
N LEU A 217 -3.33 -11.88 -28.71
CA LEU A 217 -2.38 -12.92 -29.09
C LEU A 217 -1.80 -12.59 -30.45
N GLU A 218 -0.48 -12.52 -30.57
CA GLU A 218 0.23 -12.19 -31.82
C GLU A 218 0.97 -13.42 -32.34
N PHE A 219 0.96 -13.64 -33.65
CA PHE A 219 1.54 -14.82 -34.30
C PHE A 219 2.51 -14.40 -35.42
N GLY A 220 3.48 -15.27 -35.74
CA GLY A 220 4.35 -15.07 -36.91
C GLY A 220 3.64 -15.28 -38.26
N GLN A 221 2.47 -15.91 -38.22
CA GLN A 221 1.68 -16.31 -39.38
C GLN A 221 0.28 -15.70 -39.36
N GLU A 222 -0.35 -15.62 -40.54
CA GLU A 222 -1.78 -15.27 -40.65
C GLU A 222 -2.64 -16.44 -40.19
N LEU A 223 -3.79 -16.14 -39.58
CA LEU A 223 -4.68 -17.15 -39.02
C LEU A 223 -5.96 -17.30 -39.83
N SER A 224 -6.46 -18.53 -39.87
CA SER A 224 -7.85 -18.80 -40.26
C SER A 224 -8.81 -18.29 -39.17
N ALA A 225 -10.08 -18.08 -39.54
CA ALA A 225 -11.10 -17.71 -38.56
C ALA A 225 -11.21 -18.78 -37.45
N PRO A 226 -11.11 -18.41 -36.16
CA PRO A 226 -11.12 -19.37 -35.07
C PRO A 226 -12.52 -19.99 -34.88
N PRO A 227 -12.61 -21.27 -34.47
CA PRO A 227 -13.88 -21.88 -34.08
C PRO A 227 -14.53 -21.18 -32.87
N ALA A 228 -15.86 -21.21 -32.78
CA ALA A 228 -16.61 -20.54 -31.72
C ALA A 228 -16.27 -21.02 -30.28
N GLY A 229 -15.76 -22.25 -30.13
CA GLY A 229 -15.36 -22.83 -28.85
C GLY A 229 -13.86 -22.70 -28.51
N LEU A 230 -13.08 -21.93 -29.29
CA LEU A 230 -11.62 -21.83 -29.06
C LEU A 230 -11.28 -21.37 -27.64
N ALA A 231 -12.09 -20.47 -27.05
CA ALA A 231 -11.85 -19.96 -25.70
C ALA A 231 -11.89 -21.04 -24.60
N ASP A 232 -12.62 -22.15 -24.80
CA ASP A 232 -12.68 -23.28 -23.85
C ASP A 232 -11.39 -24.11 -23.83
N HIS A 233 -10.55 -23.94 -24.85
CA HIS A 233 -9.24 -24.54 -25.01
C HIS A 233 -8.10 -23.59 -24.64
N LEU A 234 -8.46 -22.39 -24.17
CA LEU A 234 -7.53 -21.40 -23.68
C LEU A 234 -7.58 -21.30 -22.17
N GLU A 235 -6.42 -21.13 -21.56
CA GLU A 235 -6.30 -20.78 -20.15
C GLU A 235 -5.42 -19.55 -20.03
N ALA A 236 -5.89 -18.52 -19.33
CA ALA A 236 -5.09 -17.36 -18.99
C ALA A 236 -4.87 -17.29 -17.48
N VAL A 237 -3.64 -16.96 -17.07
CA VAL A 237 -3.29 -16.62 -15.70
C VAL A 237 -2.73 -15.20 -15.73
N ILE A 238 -3.40 -14.27 -15.06
CA ILE A 238 -3.03 -12.85 -15.08
C ILE A 238 -2.91 -12.38 -13.65
N GLY A 239 -1.68 -12.07 -13.23
CA GLY A 239 -1.35 -11.85 -11.82
C GLY A 239 -1.89 -13.00 -10.98
N GLY A 240 -1.23 -14.16 -10.99
CA GLY A 240 -1.52 -15.32 -10.12
C GLY A 240 -2.90 -16.00 -10.26
N ALA A 241 -3.90 -15.36 -10.88
CA ALA A 241 -5.27 -15.84 -10.92
C ALA A 241 -5.61 -16.42 -12.30
N LYS A 242 -6.21 -17.62 -12.31
CA LYS A 242 -6.88 -18.14 -13.51
C LYS A 242 -8.00 -17.18 -13.90
N TRP A 243 -7.90 -16.62 -15.11
CA TRP A 243 -8.79 -15.58 -15.58
C TRP A 243 -9.98 -16.18 -16.33
N PRO A 244 -11.22 -15.75 -16.01
CA PRO A 244 -12.39 -16.20 -16.74
C PRO A 244 -12.43 -15.56 -18.15
N LEU A 245 -12.36 -16.41 -19.17
CA LEU A 245 -12.43 -16.02 -20.58
C LEU A 245 -13.89 -16.01 -21.09
N ASP A 246 -14.15 -15.16 -22.09
CA ASP A 246 -15.46 -14.99 -22.73
C ASP A 246 -15.49 -15.51 -24.17
N SER A 247 -14.57 -15.05 -25.01
CA SER A 247 -14.57 -15.32 -26.45
C SER A 247 -13.15 -15.26 -27.01
N ALA A 248 -12.94 -15.85 -28.20
CA ALA A 248 -11.72 -15.67 -28.98
C ALA A 248 -12.12 -15.36 -30.43
N ARG A 249 -11.60 -14.26 -30.98
CA ARG A 249 -11.96 -13.76 -32.32
C ARG A 249 -10.74 -13.19 -33.04
N PRO A 250 -10.74 -13.11 -34.38
CA PRO A 250 -9.69 -12.40 -35.11
C PRO A 250 -9.61 -10.92 -34.68
N ASP A 251 -8.40 -10.37 -34.65
CA ASP A 251 -8.21 -8.94 -34.59
C ASP A 251 -8.60 -8.32 -35.95
N PRO A 252 -9.57 -7.38 -36.00
CA PRO A 252 -10.00 -6.78 -37.26
C PRO A 252 -8.91 -5.91 -37.93
N SER A 253 -7.85 -5.55 -37.20
CA SER A 253 -6.76 -4.71 -37.68
C SER A 253 -5.48 -5.47 -38.01
N ASP A 254 -5.40 -6.76 -37.66
CA ASP A 254 -4.19 -7.56 -37.78
C ASP A 254 -4.55 -9.05 -38.05
N PRO A 255 -4.38 -9.54 -39.29
CA PRO A 255 -4.71 -10.92 -39.64
C PRO A 255 -3.79 -11.96 -38.97
N ARG A 256 -2.72 -11.51 -38.31
CA ARG A 256 -1.79 -12.35 -37.52
C ARG A 256 -2.10 -12.31 -36.02
N ALA A 257 -3.31 -11.89 -35.63
CA ALA A 257 -3.66 -11.76 -34.23
C ALA A 257 -5.08 -12.22 -33.87
N LEU A 258 -5.21 -12.67 -32.63
CA LEU A 258 -6.50 -12.96 -31.99
C LEU A 258 -6.73 -12.02 -30.81
N LEU A 259 -7.99 -11.65 -30.59
CA LEU A 259 -8.46 -11.00 -29.39
C LEU A 259 -9.24 -12.01 -28.55
N VAL A 260 -8.75 -12.28 -27.35
CA VAL A 260 -9.40 -13.13 -26.35
C VAL A 260 -10.09 -12.23 -25.32
N GLY A 261 -11.41 -12.30 -25.25
CA GLY A 261 -12.23 -11.52 -24.33
C GLY A 261 -12.09 -11.98 -22.88
N LEU A 262 -11.96 -11.03 -21.95
CA LEU A 262 -11.85 -11.26 -20.52
C LEU A 262 -13.16 -10.84 -19.81
N LYS A 263 -13.74 -11.73 -19.01
CA LYS A 263 -15.00 -11.45 -18.28
C LYS A 263 -14.80 -10.39 -17.19
N GLN A 264 -13.60 -10.29 -16.63
CA GLN A 264 -13.22 -9.29 -15.63
C GLN A 264 -12.11 -8.38 -16.16
N PRO A 265 -12.09 -7.09 -15.77
CA PRO A 265 -11.05 -6.16 -16.19
C PRO A 265 -9.74 -6.47 -15.47
N VAL A 266 -8.62 -6.51 -16.20
CA VAL A 266 -7.29 -6.61 -15.60
C VAL A 266 -6.90 -5.24 -15.03
N VAL A 267 -6.52 -5.19 -13.76
CA VAL A 267 -6.04 -3.95 -13.12
C VAL A 267 -4.69 -3.55 -13.70
N GLY A 268 -4.55 -2.29 -14.06
CA GLY A 268 -3.31 -1.67 -14.53
C GLY A 268 -3.08 -0.32 -13.85
N ASN A 269 -2.65 0.68 -14.63
CA ASN A 269 -2.42 2.05 -14.12
C ASN A 269 -2.72 3.09 -15.22
N LYS A 270 -2.89 4.37 -14.86
CA LYS A 270 -3.22 5.44 -15.83
C LYS A 270 -2.35 5.49 -17.10
N THR A 271 -1.09 5.01 -17.04
CA THR A 271 -0.13 5.04 -18.15
C THR A 271 -0.13 3.77 -19.02
N GLY A 272 -0.76 2.67 -18.57
CA GLY A 272 -0.69 1.37 -19.26
C GLY A 272 0.70 0.74 -19.17
N THR A 273 1.42 1.02 -18.08
CA THR A 273 2.77 0.53 -17.80
C THR A 273 2.82 -0.20 -16.46
N ALA A 274 1.69 -0.72 -16.01
CA ALA A 274 1.63 -1.50 -14.79
C ALA A 274 2.55 -2.72 -14.90
N ARG A 275 3.19 -3.07 -13.78
CA ARG A 275 3.97 -4.31 -13.67
C ARG A 275 3.02 -5.52 -13.77
N GLY A 276 3.62 -6.69 -14.01
CA GLY A 276 2.89 -7.95 -14.16
C GLY A 276 2.75 -8.40 -15.61
N THR A 277 2.61 -9.71 -15.78
CA THR A 277 2.42 -10.38 -17.08
C THR A 277 1.05 -11.06 -17.13
N ALA A 278 0.57 -11.23 -18.36
CA ALA A 278 -0.48 -12.20 -18.65
C ALA A 278 0.16 -13.42 -19.26
N GLU A 279 -0.04 -14.57 -18.64
CA GLU A 279 0.32 -15.87 -19.16
C GLU A 279 -0.92 -16.49 -19.82
N LEU A 280 -0.74 -17.12 -20.97
CA LEU A 280 -1.82 -17.80 -21.69
C LEU A 280 -1.34 -19.13 -22.28
N ARG A 281 -2.20 -20.14 -22.30
CA ARG A 281 -2.01 -21.40 -23.02
C ARG A 281 -3.16 -21.75 -23.89
N TYR A 282 -2.79 -22.47 -24.93
CA TYR A 282 -3.64 -23.25 -25.78
C TYR A 282 -3.28 -24.73 -25.66
N ASP A 283 -4.28 -25.60 -25.54
CA ASP A 283 -4.08 -27.04 -25.37
C ASP A 283 -3.85 -27.82 -26.69
N GLY A 284 -3.86 -27.13 -27.84
CA GLY A 284 -3.71 -27.71 -29.18
C GLY A 284 -4.98 -28.37 -29.74
N LYS A 285 -6.12 -28.32 -29.04
CA LYS A 285 -7.34 -29.10 -29.39
C LYS A 285 -8.53 -28.24 -29.82
N GLY A 286 -8.46 -26.92 -29.68
CA GLY A 286 -9.54 -26.00 -30.07
C GLY A 286 -9.67 -25.69 -31.57
N GLY A 287 -9.01 -26.44 -32.45
CA GLY A 287 -9.11 -26.29 -33.91
C GLY A 287 -8.56 -24.97 -34.48
N LEU A 288 -7.58 -24.34 -33.80
CA LEU A 288 -6.89 -23.16 -34.31
C LEU A 288 -6.00 -23.55 -35.50
N LYS A 289 -6.00 -22.72 -36.54
CA LYS A 289 -5.28 -22.99 -37.78
C LYS A 289 -4.61 -21.75 -38.36
N GLY A 290 -3.48 -21.94 -39.02
CA GLY A 290 -2.88 -20.96 -39.93
C GLY A 290 -3.78 -20.70 -41.14
N ALA A 291 -3.49 -19.63 -41.88
CA ALA A 291 -4.17 -19.31 -43.15
C ALA A 291 -3.87 -20.33 -44.26
N ASP A 292 -2.78 -21.08 -44.13
CA ASP A 292 -2.42 -22.25 -44.95
C ASP A 292 -3.28 -23.50 -44.66
N GLY A 293 -4.01 -23.50 -43.54
CA GLY A 293 -4.90 -24.58 -43.10
C GLY A 293 -4.25 -25.59 -42.15
N ASP A 294 -2.96 -25.42 -41.85
CA ASP A 294 -2.23 -26.24 -40.89
C ASP A 294 -2.70 -25.94 -39.48
N GLN A 295 -2.68 -26.98 -38.64
CA GLN A 295 -3.12 -26.86 -37.26
C GLN A 295 -2.04 -26.17 -36.43
N VAL A 296 -2.46 -25.22 -35.60
CA VAL A 296 -1.57 -24.63 -34.59
C VAL A 296 -1.45 -25.60 -33.42
N ASP A 297 -0.22 -25.94 -33.06
CA ASP A 297 0.09 -26.84 -31.95
C ASP A 297 -0.19 -26.20 -30.59
N ALA A 298 -0.12 -27.01 -29.53
CA ALA A 298 -0.21 -26.50 -28.17
C ALA A 298 0.92 -25.50 -27.89
N PHE A 299 0.57 -24.33 -27.36
CA PHE A 299 1.56 -23.30 -27.04
C PHE A 299 1.24 -22.62 -25.70
N TRP A 300 2.25 -21.96 -25.17
CA TRP A 300 2.07 -20.89 -24.19
C TRP A 300 2.65 -19.58 -24.72
N SER A 301 2.13 -18.49 -24.18
CA SER A 301 2.60 -17.16 -24.50
C SER A 301 2.49 -16.27 -23.27
N SER A 302 3.32 -15.23 -23.24
CA SER A 302 3.28 -14.23 -22.20
C SER A 302 3.38 -12.83 -22.77
N GLY A 303 2.87 -11.85 -22.04
CA GLY A 303 2.99 -10.47 -22.46
C GLY A 303 2.70 -9.48 -21.35
N SER A 304 2.99 -8.22 -21.64
CA SER A 304 2.86 -7.14 -20.67
C SER A 304 1.40 -6.77 -20.41
N ASN A 305 1.13 -6.25 -19.23
CA ASN A 305 -0.13 -5.60 -18.93
C ASN A 305 -0.15 -4.15 -19.43
N LYS A 306 -0.96 -3.83 -20.46
CA LYS A 306 -1.16 -2.44 -20.94
C LYS A 306 -2.44 -1.79 -20.43
N SER A 307 -3.17 -2.45 -19.53
CA SER A 307 -4.45 -1.95 -19.02
C SER A 307 -4.30 -0.59 -18.36
N THR A 308 -5.28 0.29 -18.63
CA THR A 308 -5.46 1.56 -17.92
C THR A 308 -6.62 1.51 -16.92
N TYR A 309 -7.17 0.32 -16.65
CA TYR A 309 -8.20 0.15 -15.65
C TYR A 309 -7.59 0.25 -14.25
N GLU A 310 -8.00 1.27 -13.50
CA GLU A 310 -7.57 1.50 -12.12
C GLU A 310 -8.61 0.95 -11.16
N LEU A 311 -8.15 0.21 -10.16
CA LEU A 311 -9.03 -0.36 -9.15
C LEU A 311 -9.64 0.77 -8.29
N ARG A 312 -10.94 0.67 -8.00
CA ARG A 312 -11.70 1.68 -7.26
C ARG A 312 -12.68 1.05 -6.30
N SER A 313 -12.70 1.55 -5.06
CA SER A 313 -13.78 1.24 -4.12
C SER A 313 -15.10 1.89 -4.57
N LYS A 314 -16.25 1.41 -4.04
CA LYS A 314 -17.56 2.02 -4.34
C LYS A 314 -17.71 3.45 -3.81
N TRP A 315 -16.99 3.81 -2.76
CA TRP A 315 -17.04 5.14 -2.15
C TRP A 315 -16.25 6.17 -2.94
N ALA A 316 -15.27 5.74 -3.74
CA ALA A 316 -14.50 6.61 -4.64
C ALA A 316 -15.41 7.45 -5.55
N ASP A 317 -16.54 6.87 -5.96
CA ASP A 317 -17.48 7.47 -6.90
C ASP A 317 -18.43 8.47 -6.22
N GLU A 318 -18.47 8.51 -4.89
CA GLU A 318 -19.21 9.48 -4.10
C GLU A 318 -18.40 10.76 -3.82
N VAL A 319 -17.09 10.73 -4.08
CA VAL A 319 -16.15 11.80 -3.73
C VAL A 319 -16.04 12.84 -4.83
N GLY A 320 -16.12 14.11 -4.45
CA GLY A 320 -15.88 15.25 -5.33
C GLY A 320 -15.35 16.48 -4.60
N PRO A 321 -15.07 17.57 -5.34
CA PRO A 321 -14.48 18.79 -4.79
C PRO A 321 -15.28 19.50 -3.69
N ASP A 322 -16.58 19.24 -3.58
CA ASP A 322 -17.49 19.94 -2.66
C ASP A 322 -17.87 19.09 -1.43
N ASN A 323 -17.47 17.81 -1.40
CA ASN A 323 -17.87 16.85 -0.36
C ASN A 323 -16.73 15.89 0.05
N ALA A 324 -15.46 16.26 -0.16
CA ALA A 324 -14.33 15.47 0.33
C ALA A 324 -14.26 15.51 1.88
N LEU A 325 -14.61 14.40 2.53
CA LEU A 325 -14.62 14.21 3.99
C LEU A 325 -15.26 15.39 4.76
N PRO A 326 -16.59 15.61 4.63
CA PRO A 326 -17.28 16.79 5.13
C PRO A 326 -17.51 16.76 6.65
N GLU A 327 -17.20 15.67 7.33
CA GLU A 327 -17.40 15.48 8.77
C GLU A 327 -16.46 16.38 9.60
N TYR A 328 -16.88 16.67 10.84
CA TYR A 328 -16.03 17.38 11.78
C TYR A 328 -14.84 16.49 12.21
N PRO A 329 -13.57 16.90 12.02
CA PRO A 329 -12.44 15.99 12.16
C PRO A 329 -12.12 15.50 13.56
N ARG A 330 -12.53 16.22 14.63
CA ARG A 330 -12.15 15.90 16.03
C ARG A 330 -13.35 15.52 16.91
N PRO A 331 -13.86 14.27 16.87
CA PRO A 331 -14.99 13.84 17.69
C PRO A 331 -14.86 14.11 19.20
N GLN A 332 -13.64 14.11 19.74
CA GLN A 332 -13.35 14.37 21.16
C GLN A 332 -13.08 15.86 21.50
N LEU A 333 -13.14 16.76 20.52
CA LEU A 333 -12.93 18.21 20.73
C LEU A 333 -13.90 19.06 19.88
N LYS A 334 -15.15 18.62 19.77
CA LYS A 334 -16.12 19.20 18.84
C LYS A 334 -16.58 20.60 19.22
N ARG A 335 -16.32 21.55 18.32
CA ARG A 335 -16.88 22.92 18.34
C ARG A 335 -18.08 23.06 17.40
N ALA A 336 -18.92 24.04 17.69
CA ALA A 336 -20.11 24.32 16.88
C ALA A 336 -19.75 25.09 15.60
N ASP A 337 -18.93 26.14 15.75
CA ASP A 337 -18.47 26.96 14.65
C ASP A 337 -17.16 26.40 14.09
N TRP A 338 -17.17 26.05 12.81
CA TRP A 338 -16.01 25.58 12.07
C TRP A 338 -16.29 25.66 10.56
N ARG A 339 -15.25 25.52 9.74
CA ARG A 339 -15.40 25.39 8.29
C ARG A 339 -14.36 24.44 7.72
N ASN A 340 -14.84 23.44 7.01
CA ASN A 340 -14.01 22.53 6.24
C ASN A 340 -13.30 23.28 5.10
N LEU A 341 -12.02 22.99 4.91
CA LEU A 341 -11.16 23.53 3.85
C LEU A 341 -10.63 22.44 2.91
N ASN A 342 -11.20 21.23 2.93
CA ASN A 342 -11.04 20.22 1.88
C ASN A 342 -11.65 20.70 0.55
N GLY A 343 -11.45 19.89 -0.49
CA GLY A 343 -11.90 20.14 -1.84
C GLY A 343 -10.76 20.50 -2.78
N SER A 344 -11.08 21.17 -3.89
CA SER A 344 -10.06 21.54 -4.88
C SER A 344 -9.13 22.64 -4.36
N TRP A 345 -7.82 22.39 -4.46
CA TRP A 345 -6.74 23.35 -4.24
C TRP A 345 -5.92 23.48 -5.52
N GLN A 346 -5.16 24.56 -5.66
CA GLN A 346 -4.14 24.69 -6.71
C GLN A 346 -2.87 23.97 -6.26
N PHE A 347 -2.15 23.36 -7.20
CA PHE A 347 -0.99 22.52 -6.93
C PHE A 347 0.16 22.79 -7.92
N ALA A 348 1.39 22.57 -7.47
CA ALA A 348 2.58 22.44 -8.31
C ALA A 348 3.69 21.70 -7.54
N GLY A 349 4.48 20.88 -8.23
CA GLY A 349 5.79 20.46 -7.74
C GLY A 349 6.72 21.66 -7.50
N ALA A 350 7.71 21.50 -6.64
CA ALA A 350 8.59 22.57 -6.18
C ALA A 350 10.07 22.16 -6.21
N ALA A 351 10.95 23.14 -6.36
CA ALA A 351 12.39 22.92 -6.22
C ALA A 351 12.87 23.11 -4.77
N ALA A 352 13.99 22.48 -4.40
CA ALA A 352 14.65 22.73 -3.13
C ALA A 352 15.03 24.22 -2.99
N GLY A 353 14.65 24.84 -1.86
CA GLY A 353 14.90 26.25 -1.59
C GLY A 353 14.01 27.24 -2.36
N GLU A 354 13.02 26.76 -3.11
CA GLU A 354 12.04 27.63 -3.77
C GLU A 354 11.26 28.47 -2.73
N ARG A 355 11.04 29.75 -3.03
CA ARG A 355 10.27 30.65 -2.16
C ARG A 355 8.76 30.39 -2.30
N PRO A 356 7.95 30.62 -1.25
CA PRO A 356 6.51 30.41 -1.34
C PRO A 356 5.89 31.25 -2.47
N PRO A 357 4.98 30.70 -3.29
CA PRO A 357 4.40 31.35 -4.47
C PRO A 357 3.31 32.40 -4.10
N VAL A 358 3.63 33.35 -3.22
CA VAL A 358 2.72 34.38 -2.70
C VAL A 358 2.12 35.21 -3.85
N GLY A 359 0.80 35.31 -3.89
CA GLY A 359 0.06 36.04 -4.93
C GLY A 359 0.12 35.42 -6.33
N ARG A 360 0.72 34.24 -6.51
CA ARG A 360 0.83 33.54 -7.80
C ARG A 360 -0.15 32.37 -7.85
N LYS A 361 -0.80 32.18 -9.00
CA LYS A 361 -1.62 30.98 -9.23
C LYS A 361 -0.72 29.79 -9.57
N LEU A 362 -1.08 28.61 -9.07
CA LEU A 362 -0.46 27.36 -9.49
C LEU A 362 -1.26 26.73 -10.64
N LYS A 363 -0.59 25.96 -11.50
CA LYS A 363 -1.13 25.51 -12.78
C LYS A 363 -2.05 24.30 -12.65
N GLU A 364 -1.76 23.42 -11.70
CA GLU A 364 -2.47 22.16 -11.52
C GLU A 364 -3.51 22.29 -10.40
N LYS A 365 -4.33 21.26 -10.26
CA LYS A 365 -5.29 21.12 -9.18
C LYS A 365 -5.09 19.80 -8.48
N ILE A 366 -5.38 19.79 -7.19
CA ILE A 366 -5.38 18.61 -6.35
C ILE A 366 -6.64 18.60 -5.47
N LEU A 367 -7.21 17.43 -5.24
CA LEU A 367 -8.30 17.23 -4.29
C LEU A 367 -7.73 16.95 -2.90
N VAL A 368 -7.84 17.92 -2.00
CA VAL A 368 -7.46 17.77 -0.60
C VAL A 368 -8.63 17.13 0.17
N PRO A 369 -8.38 16.11 1.01
CA PRO A 369 -7.08 15.75 1.57
C PRO A 369 -6.57 14.39 1.08
N TYR A 370 -6.59 14.12 -0.21
CA TYR A 370 -6.06 12.85 -0.72
C TYR A 370 -4.57 13.01 -1.09
N PRO A 371 -3.70 12.00 -0.81
CA PRO A 371 -2.26 12.06 -1.07
C PRO A 371 -1.95 12.32 -2.54
N VAL A 372 -0.81 12.95 -2.84
CA VAL A 372 -0.43 13.34 -4.22
C VAL A 372 -0.42 12.15 -5.18
N GLU A 373 0.00 10.99 -4.70
CA GLU A 373 0.11 9.74 -5.44
C GLU A 373 -1.25 9.05 -5.66
N SER A 374 -2.27 9.38 -4.87
CA SER A 374 -3.57 8.72 -4.93
C SER A 374 -4.38 9.09 -6.17
N GLN A 375 -5.27 8.19 -6.60
CA GLN A 375 -6.18 8.43 -7.71
C GLN A 375 -7.15 9.60 -7.43
N LEU A 376 -7.72 9.65 -6.22
CA LEU A 376 -8.69 10.67 -5.81
C LEU A 376 -8.09 12.09 -5.80
N SER A 377 -6.79 12.24 -5.60
CA SER A 377 -6.12 13.54 -5.67
C SER A 377 -6.19 14.17 -7.06
N GLY A 378 -6.25 13.35 -8.11
CA GLY A 378 -6.16 13.74 -9.51
C GLY A 378 -4.73 13.97 -10.03
N VAL A 379 -3.68 13.77 -9.20
CA VAL A 379 -2.28 14.02 -9.57
C VAL A 379 -1.54 12.73 -9.94
N GLN A 380 -1.58 11.71 -9.07
CA GLN A 380 -1.04 10.36 -9.31
C GLN A 380 0.44 10.34 -9.74
N ARG A 381 1.29 11.08 -9.03
CA ARG A 381 2.76 11.03 -9.20
C ARG A 381 3.43 11.41 -7.88
N HIS A 382 4.67 10.97 -7.70
CA HIS A 382 5.47 11.40 -6.57
C HIS A 382 6.09 12.79 -6.82
N GLU A 383 6.19 13.58 -5.77
CA GLU A 383 6.90 14.86 -5.71
C GLU A 383 7.59 14.95 -4.34
N ASP A 384 8.92 15.01 -4.29
CA ASP A 384 9.61 15.21 -2.99
C ASP A 384 9.19 16.54 -2.34
N ARG A 385 8.89 17.55 -3.17
CA ARG A 385 8.59 18.92 -2.75
C ARG A 385 7.46 19.50 -3.55
N MET A 386 6.54 20.18 -2.87
CA MET A 386 5.31 20.63 -3.50
C MET A 386 4.71 21.87 -2.83
N TRP A 387 3.93 22.63 -3.60
CA TRP A 387 3.15 23.77 -3.14
C TRP A 387 1.66 23.53 -3.34
N TYR A 388 0.90 23.74 -2.28
CA TYR A 388 -0.56 23.84 -2.30
C TYR A 388 -0.98 25.30 -2.14
N ARG A 389 -2.05 25.70 -2.83
CA ARG A 389 -2.63 27.04 -2.67
C ARG A 389 -4.16 27.01 -2.70
N ARG A 390 -4.77 27.67 -1.72
CA ARG A 390 -6.22 27.90 -1.61
C ARG A 390 -6.50 29.33 -1.16
N THR A 391 -7.71 29.80 -1.40
CA THR A 391 -8.24 31.00 -0.75
C THR A 391 -9.40 30.67 0.18
N PHE A 392 -9.55 31.42 1.27
CA PHE A 392 -10.69 31.28 2.18
C PHE A 392 -11.22 32.63 2.66
N THR A 393 -12.46 32.65 3.14
CA THR A 393 -13.08 33.84 3.75
C THR A 393 -13.56 33.49 5.14
N VAL A 394 -13.15 34.27 6.13
CA VAL A 394 -13.59 34.13 7.52
C VAL A 394 -15.04 34.61 7.64
N PRO A 395 -15.98 33.79 8.13
CA PRO A 395 -17.36 34.22 8.35
C PRO A 395 -17.45 35.45 9.27
N ALA A 396 -18.16 36.50 8.85
CA ALA A 396 -18.28 37.74 9.62
C ALA A 396 -18.88 37.53 11.03
N GLY A 397 -19.80 36.56 11.16
CA GLY A 397 -20.43 36.18 12.43
C GLY A 397 -19.46 35.65 13.49
N TRP A 398 -18.27 35.15 13.09
CA TRP A 398 -17.27 34.63 14.02
C TRP A 398 -16.53 35.72 14.81
N LYS A 399 -16.62 36.99 14.39
CA LYS A 399 -16.04 38.16 15.08
C LYS A 399 -14.53 38.06 15.40
N VAL A 400 -13.79 37.27 14.61
CA VAL A 400 -12.33 37.11 14.71
C VAL A 400 -11.64 38.47 14.62
N GLY A 401 -10.70 38.75 15.53
CA GLY A 401 -9.92 40.00 15.50
C GLY A 401 -10.73 41.27 15.75
N GLY A 402 -11.96 41.18 16.25
CA GLY A 402 -12.79 42.35 16.58
C GLY A 402 -12.17 43.26 17.66
N LYS A 403 -12.78 44.44 17.92
CA LYS A 403 -12.25 45.52 18.79
C LYS A 403 -11.76 45.11 20.20
N ARG A 404 -12.15 43.94 20.70
CA ARG A 404 -11.74 43.40 22.01
C ARG A 404 -10.79 42.19 21.93
N GLY A 405 -10.44 41.71 20.74
CA GLY A 405 -9.54 40.57 20.53
C GLY A 405 -10.00 39.26 21.17
N GLU A 406 -11.32 39.10 21.36
CA GLU A 406 -11.89 38.01 22.15
C GLU A 406 -11.88 36.67 21.40
N GLN A 407 -12.05 36.72 20.07
CA GLN A 407 -12.03 35.55 19.19
C GLN A 407 -10.79 35.55 18.29
N ARG A 408 -10.16 34.39 18.20
CA ARG A 408 -8.98 34.08 17.39
C ARG A 408 -9.38 33.07 16.31
N LEU A 409 -8.60 32.96 15.24
CA LEU A 409 -8.81 31.94 14.21
C LEU A 409 -7.67 30.94 14.24
N LYS A 410 -8.02 29.67 14.47
CA LYS A 410 -7.11 28.55 14.29
C LYS A 410 -7.33 27.93 12.91
N LEU A 411 -6.24 27.73 12.19
CA LEU A 411 -6.18 26.83 11.05
C LEU A 411 -5.60 25.50 11.56
N ASN A 412 -6.24 24.38 11.22
CA ASN A 412 -5.91 23.06 11.74
C ASN A 412 -5.69 22.10 10.56
N PHE A 413 -4.74 21.19 10.73
CA PHE A 413 -4.39 20.14 9.77
C PHE A 413 -4.44 18.81 10.52
N GLY A 414 -5.14 17.82 9.95
CA GLY A 414 -5.21 16.49 10.56
C GLY A 414 -3.86 15.76 10.51
N ALA A 415 -3.19 15.85 9.37
CA ALA A 415 -1.83 15.38 9.12
C ALA A 415 -1.38 15.90 7.74
N VAL A 416 -0.07 16.12 7.59
CA VAL A 416 0.58 16.46 6.32
C VAL A 416 1.91 15.71 6.25
N ASP A 417 2.06 14.80 5.30
CA ASP A 417 3.28 13.99 5.18
C ASP A 417 4.33 14.74 4.31
N TRP A 418 5.50 15.14 4.79
CA TRP A 418 6.00 14.97 6.16
C TRP A 418 6.46 16.28 6.85
N HIS A 419 7.11 17.19 6.12
CA HIS A 419 7.54 18.50 6.64
C HIS A 419 6.74 19.63 5.98
N ALA A 420 5.82 20.23 6.73
CA ALA A 420 4.91 21.26 6.24
C ALA A 420 5.27 22.68 6.74
N LYS A 421 5.30 23.65 5.82
CA LYS A 421 5.34 25.09 6.14
C LYS A 421 4.08 25.77 5.64
N VAL A 422 3.40 26.50 6.53
CA VAL A 422 2.11 27.12 6.23
C VAL A 422 2.24 28.64 6.18
N TYR A 423 1.68 29.26 5.15
CA TYR A 423 1.69 30.70 4.94
C TYR A 423 0.27 31.24 4.78
N VAL A 424 -0.05 32.32 5.49
CA VAL A 424 -1.28 33.09 5.29
C VAL A 424 -0.92 34.49 4.84
N ASN A 425 -1.41 34.89 3.66
CA ASN A 425 -1.11 36.18 3.05
C ASN A 425 0.39 36.52 2.96
N GLY A 426 1.23 35.50 2.80
CA GLY A 426 2.69 35.61 2.71
C GLY A 426 3.44 35.60 4.04
N ALA A 427 2.75 35.59 5.18
CA ALA A 427 3.37 35.39 6.49
C ALA A 427 3.41 33.90 6.84
N GLU A 428 4.58 33.39 7.24
CA GLU A 428 4.71 32.03 7.78
C GLU A 428 4.00 31.96 9.13
N VAL A 429 3.10 30.99 9.30
CA VAL A 429 2.27 30.83 10.50
C VAL A 429 2.47 29.47 11.20
N ALA A 430 3.10 28.51 10.53
CA ALA A 430 3.51 27.22 11.11
C ALA A 430 4.66 26.58 10.33
N ASP A 431 5.45 25.80 11.05
CA ASP A 431 6.52 24.92 10.59
C ASP A 431 6.37 23.59 11.36
N HIS A 432 5.97 22.52 10.69
CA HIS A 432 5.58 21.23 11.30
C HIS A 432 6.34 20.06 10.69
N LYS A 433 6.99 19.23 11.51
CA LYS A 433 7.62 17.98 11.09
C LYS A 433 6.92 16.79 11.77
N GLY A 434 6.26 15.96 10.97
CA GLY A 434 5.53 14.79 11.43
C GLY A 434 4.42 14.42 10.45
N GLY A 435 4.36 13.15 10.07
CA GLY A 435 3.52 12.69 8.94
C GLY A 435 2.14 12.23 9.35
N TYR A 436 1.95 11.94 10.63
CA TYR A 436 0.79 11.21 11.15
C TYR A 436 0.09 11.93 12.30
N ASP A 437 0.62 13.08 12.72
CA ASP A 437 0.13 13.86 13.86
C ASP A 437 -0.49 15.20 13.43
N LYS A 438 -1.34 15.74 14.31
CA LYS A 438 -2.09 16.96 14.00
C LYS A 438 -1.37 18.20 14.48
N PHE A 439 -1.51 19.28 13.72
CA PHE A 439 -1.00 20.59 14.14
C PHE A 439 -1.96 21.73 13.82
N SER A 440 -1.71 22.89 14.43
CA SER A 440 -2.58 24.05 14.29
C SER A 440 -1.80 25.35 14.36
N ALA A 441 -2.25 26.34 13.58
CA ALA A 441 -1.69 27.68 13.53
C ALA A 441 -2.73 28.72 13.96
N ASP A 442 -2.34 29.63 14.86
CA ASP A 442 -3.14 30.85 15.06
C ASP A 442 -2.82 31.86 13.97
N VAL A 443 -3.77 32.06 13.06
CA VAL A 443 -3.57 32.90 11.88
C VAL A 443 -4.13 34.30 12.07
N THR A 444 -4.65 34.64 13.26
CA THR A 444 -5.39 35.88 13.52
C THR A 444 -4.63 37.13 13.09
N ALA A 445 -3.33 37.19 13.41
CA ALA A 445 -2.47 38.34 13.10
C ALA A 445 -2.11 38.45 11.60
N ALA A 446 -2.18 37.33 10.85
CA ALA A 446 -1.89 37.29 9.42
C ALA A 446 -3.11 37.64 8.55
N LEU A 447 -4.32 37.72 9.14
CA LEU A 447 -5.55 38.02 8.42
C LEU A 447 -5.60 39.48 7.93
N LYS A 448 -6.17 39.66 6.74
CA LYS A 448 -6.55 40.98 6.21
C LYS A 448 -8.06 41.16 6.39
N PRO A 449 -8.54 41.96 7.37
CA PRO A 449 -9.96 42.07 7.67
C PRO A 449 -10.83 42.42 6.46
N GLY A 450 -11.99 41.77 6.34
CA GLY A 450 -12.96 42.01 5.25
C GLY A 450 -12.50 41.55 3.86
N ARG A 451 -11.38 40.82 3.75
CA ARG A 451 -10.86 40.31 2.47
C ARG A 451 -10.90 38.78 2.42
N THR A 452 -10.80 38.25 1.21
CA THR A 452 -10.40 36.86 0.98
C THR A 452 -8.93 36.70 1.34
N GLN A 453 -8.61 35.62 2.05
CA GLN A 453 -7.27 35.29 2.53
C GLN A 453 -6.63 34.29 1.58
N GLU A 454 -5.32 34.40 1.38
CA GLU A 454 -4.51 33.40 0.68
C GLU A 454 -3.89 32.43 1.70
N LEU A 455 -4.03 31.14 1.44
CA LEU A 455 -3.40 30.04 2.16
C LEU A 455 -2.46 29.30 1.21
N ILE A 456 -1.20 29.18 1.60
CA ILE A 456 -0.18 28.40 0.89
C ILE A 456 0.41 27.39 1.87
N VAL A 457 0.60 26.15 1.42
CA VAL A 457 1.28 25.10 2.19
C VAL A 457 2.41 24.55 1.32
N GLY A 458 3.64 24.62 1.82
CA GLY A 458 4.79 23.95 1.24
C GLY A 458 5.03 22.64 1.97
N VAL A 459 5.27 21.56 1.24
CA VAL A 459 5.52 20.25 1.83
C VAL A 459 6.82 19.68 1.26
N TYR A 460 7.62 19.06 2.13
CA TYR A 460 8.73 18.21 1.79
C TYR A 460 8.51 16.81 2.37
N ASP A 461 8.56 15.81 1.51
CA ASP A 461 8.45 14.41 1.88
C ASP A 461 9.49 13.62 1.07
N PRO A 462 10.60 13.18 1.68
CA PRO A 462 11.57 12.35 0.99
C PRO A 462 11.12 10.88 0.86
N THR A 463 10.06 10.46 1.56
CA THR A 463 9.70 9.05 1.78
C THR A 463 10.95 8.24 2.16
N ASP A 464 11.47 7.41 1.25
CA ASP A 464 12.68 6.61 1.42
C ASP A 464 13.80 6.97 0.42
N ALA A 465 13.79 8.18 -0.14
CA ALA A 465 14.83 8.68 -1.04
C ALA A 465 16.24 8.41 -0.47
N PRO A 466 17.20 7.87 -1.25
CA PRO A 466 18.51 7.44 -0.74
C PRO A 466 19.29 8.52 0.01
N ASN A 467 19.19 9.77 -0.45
CA ASN A 467 19.86 10.93 0.13
C ASN A 467 18.92 11.83 0.96
N GLY A 468 17.70 11.36 1.24
CA GLY A 468 16.68 12.05 2.02
C GLY A 468 16.84 11.89 3.53
N GLU A 469 16.08 12.69 4.28
CA GLU A 469 15.86 12.46 5.72
C GLU A 469 15.22 11.06 5.95
N ASN A 470 15.23 10.57 7.19
CA ASN A 470 14.70 9.25 7.54
C ASN A 470 13.43 9.37 8.41
N PRO A 471 12.32 9.89 7.90
CA PRO A 471 11.09 9.97 8.69
C PRO A 471 10.54 8.56 8.98
N PRO A 472 9.65 8.42 9.97
CA PRO A 472 8.76 7.27 10.04
C PRO A 472 7.92 7.19 8.76
N VAL A 473 7.99 6.07 8.04
CA VAL A 473 7.34 5.88 6.72
C VAL A 473 6.39 4.68 6.69
N GLY A 474 6.43 3.82 7.72
CA GLY A 474 5.73 2.54 7.69
C GLY A 474 6.13 1.73 6.45
N LYS A 475 5.12 1.31 5.67
CA LYS A 475 5.29 0.52 4.43
C LYS A 475 5.45 1.34 3.14
N GLN A 476 5.45 2.67 3.20
CA GLN A 476 5.59 3.53 2.03
C GLN A 476 6.98 3.39 1.38
N ARG A 477 7.07 3.12 0.07
CA ARG A 477 8.33 3.05 -0.69
C ARG A 477 8.21 3.68 -2.07
N LEU A 478 9.25 4.38 -2.52
CA LEU A 478 9.31 4.97 -3.87
C LEU A 478 9.28 3.92 -5.00
N ASP A 479 9.72 2.69 -4.70
CA ASP A 479 9.63 1.53 -5.59
C ASP A 479 8.79 0.42 -4.92
N PRO A 480 7.45 0.51 -4.95
CA PRO A 480 6.58 -0.42 -4.25
C PRO A 480 6.62 -1.82 -4.89
N SER A 481 6.79 -2.83 -4.03
CA SER A 481 6.80 -4.25 -4.40
C SER A 481 6.65 -5.13 -3.15
N GLY A 482 6.10 -6.33 -3.33
CA GLY A 482 5.85 -7.25 -2.21
C GLY A 482 5.01 -6.60 -1.11
N ILE A 483 5.55 -6.57 0.11
CA ILE A 483 4.92 -6.01 1.31
C ILE A 483 5.03 -4.48 1.43
N TRP A 484 5.60 -3.82 0.43
CA TRP A 484 5.83 -2.38 0.40
C TRP A 484 4.91 -1.68 -0.59
N TYR A 485 4.33 -0.54 -0.18
CA TYR A 485 3.22 0.10 -0.90
C TYR A 485 3.56 1.49 -1.41
N THR A 486 2.69 2.00 -2.29
CA THR A 486 2.79 3.34 -2.88
C THR A 486 2.93 4.43 -1.81
N PRO A 487 3.80 5.44 -2.00
CA PRO A 487 3.92 6.58 -1.08
C PRO A 487 2.62 7.39 -0.99
N SER A 488 2.44 8.11 0.11
CA SER A 488 1.27 8.94 0.42
C SER A 488 1.70 10.30 0.98
N SER A 489 2.27 11.12 0.10
CA SER A 489 2.82 12.42 0.46
C SER A 489 1.77 13.53 0.49
N GLY A 490 2.10 14.63 1.17
CA GLY A 490 1.32 15.86 1.15
C GLY A 490 0.17 15.88 2.17
N ILE A 491 -0.85 16.68 1.87
CA ILE A 491 -2.00 16.85 2.78
C ILE A 491 -2.93 15.64 2.66
N TRP A 492 -2.82 14.67 3.57
CA TRP A 492 -3.59 13.43 3.52
C TRP A 492 -4.72 13.32 4.57
N GLN A 493 -4.85 14.28 5.48
CA GLN A 493 -6.04 14.41 6.34
C GLN A 493 -6.66 15.81 6.29
N THR A 494 -7.91 15.92 6.76
CA THR A 494 -8.74 17.12 6.63
C THR A 494 -8.03 18.40 7.08
N VAL A 495 -8.24 19.48 6.33
CA VAL A 495 -7.83 20.84 6.69
C VAL A 495 -9.08 21.65 7.04
N TRP A 496 -9.06 22.39 8.13
CA TRP A 496 -10.23 23.18 8.54
C TRP A 496 -9.86 24.40 9.39
N MET A 497 -10.80 25.34 9.51
CA MET A 497 -10.63 26.53 10.36
C MET A 497 -11.74 26.64 11.41
N GLU A 498 -11.39 27.20 12.56
CA GLU A 498 -12.29 27.38 13.71
C GLU A 498 -12.05 28.72 14.41
N PRO A 499 -13.12 29.44 14.78
CA PRO A 499 -12.99 30.51 15.75
C PRO A 499 -12.85 29.92 17.15
N VAL A 500 -11.88 30.42 17.90
CA VAL A 500 -11.63 30.00 19.28
C VAL A 500 -11.52 31.21 20.18
N ALA A 501 -12.03 31.09 21.41
CA ALA A 501 -11.85 32.13 22.41
C ALA A 501 -10.36 32.33 22.71
N ARG A 502 -9.97 33.50 23.20
CA ARG A 502 -8.58 33.75 23.61
C ARG A 502 -8.04 32.68 24.56
N ASP A 503 -8.85 32.28 25.53
CA ASP A 503 -8.58 31.14 26.42
C ASP A 503 -9.42 29.95 25.92
N HIS A 504 -8.79 28.97 25.27
CA HIS A 504 -9.45 27.80 24.68
C HIS A 504 -8.61 26.54 24.89
N ALA A 505 -9.26 25.38 24.93
CA ALA A 505 -8.55 24.11 25.02
C ALA A 505 -8.04 23.69 23.64
N GLU A 506 -6.75 23.39 23.50
CA GLU A 506 -6.20 22.80 22.27
C GLU A 506 -6.41 21.28 22.23
N SER A 507 -6.43 20.63 23.40
CA SER A 507 -6.80 19.22 23.55
C SER A 507 -7.39 18.94 24.94
N LEU A 508 -7.99 17.76 25.09
CA LEU A 508 -8.47 17.23 26.37
C LEU A 508 -7.78 15.89 26.64
N LYS A 509 -7.07 15.78 27.77
CA LYS A 509 -6.69 14.47 28.30
C LYS A 509 -7.77 13.99 29.25
N ILE A 510 -8.33 12.81 28.98
CA ILE A 510 -9.40 12.21 29.78
C ILE A 510 -8.92 10.84 30.25
N THR A 511 -8.83 10.66 31.57
CA THR A 511 -8.27 9.45 32.17
C THR A 511 -9.30 8.79 33.11
N PRO A 512 -9.83 7.60 32.75
CA PRO A 512 -10.73 6.85 33.62
C PRO A 512 -9.97 6.15 34.75
N ASP A 513 -10.58 6.11 35.93
CA ASP A 513 -10.18 5.29 37.07
C ASP A 513 -11.40 4.47 37.52
N VAL A 514 -11.44 3.21 37.07
CA VAL A 514 -12.55 2.30 37.37
C VAL A 514 -12.62 1.96 38.87
N ARG A 515 -11.47 1.76 39.53
CA ARG A 515 -11.43 1.37 40.95
C ARG A 515 -11.88 2.52 41.85
N GLY A 516 -11.42 3.73 41.58
CA GLY A 516 -11.83 4.94 42.28
C GLY A 516 -13.22 5.44 41.86
N LYS A 517 -13.82 4.85 40.81
CA LYS A 517 -15.05 5.33 40.16
C LYS A 517 -14.95 6.80 39.71
N GLN A 518 -13.78 7.22 39.28
CA GLN A 518 -13.48 8.60 38.93
C GLN A 518 -13.08 8.72 37.46
N VAL A 519 -13.28 9.91 36.92
CA VAL A 519 -12.63 10.31 35.66
C VAL A 519 -11.94 11.65 35.89
N THR A 520 -10.74 11.77 35.35
CA THR A 520 -9.95 13.00 35.38
C THR A 520 -10.02 13.65 34.00
N VAL A 521 -10.35 14.94 33.95
CA VAL A 521 -10.37 15.74 32.72
C VAL A 521 -9.35 16.88 32.85
N GLU A 522 -8.46 16.97 31.88
CA GLU A 522 -7.39 17.97 31.82
C GLU A 522 -7.41 18.72 30.48
N PRO A 523 -7.96 19.94 30.45
CA PRO A 523 -7.82 20.83 29.29
C PRO A 523 -6.37 21.28 29.14
N ARG A 524 -5.80 21.05 27.95
CA ARG A 524 -4.40 21.40 27.60
C ARG A 524 -4.36 22.52 26.55
N GLY A 525 -3.19 23.15 26.38
CA GLY A 525 -3.00 24.28 25.45
C GLY A 525 -3.65 25.59 25.89
N VAL A 526 -4.10 25.66 27.15
CA VAL A 526 -4.68 26.85 27.77
C VAL A 526 -3.85 27.26 28.97
N ARG A 527 -3.63 28.57 29.16
CA ARG A 527 -2.89 29.10 30.32
C ARG A 527 -3.53 28.67 31.63
N ALA A 528 -2.73 28.49 32.68
CA ALA A 528 -3.21 28.10 34.00
C ALA A 528 -4.14 29.16 34.65
N GLY A 529 -5.00 28.70 35.56
CA GLY A 529 -5.86 29.54 36.38
C GLY A 529 -7.15 30.03 35.69
N VAL A 530 -7.44 29.62 34.45
CA VAL A 530 -8.69 29.95 33.75
C VAL A 530 -9.82 29.08 34.32
N PRO A 531 -10.99 29.62 34.67
CA PRO A 531 -12.12 28.81 35.14
C PRO A 531 -12.53 27.75 34.12
N VAL A 532 -12.78 26.53 34.59
CA VAL A 532 -13.25 25.42 33.77
C VAL A 532 -14.46 24.77 34.42
N ARG A 533 -15.43 24.36 33.62
CA ARG A 533 -16.52 23.49 34.02
C ARG A 533 -16.61 22.28 33.10
N ALA A 534 -16.60 21.08 33.66
CA ALA A 534 -16.83 19.83 32.95
C ALA A 534 -18.14 19.19 33.41
N VAL A 535 -18.94 18.68 32.48
CA VAL A 535 -20.23 18.02 32.75
C VAL A 535 -20.33 16.75 31.93
N ALA A 536 -20.57 15.62 32.59
CA ALA A 536 -20.71 14.31 31.96
C ALA A 536 -22.18 13.84 31.93
N TYR A 537 -22.55 13.16 30.85
CA TYR A 537 -23.91 12.67 30.60
C TYR A 537 -23.91 11.20 30.20
N ALA A 538 -24.89 10.45 30.69
CA ALA A 538 -25.29 9.15 30.17
C ALA A 538 -26.56 9.35 29.31
N GLY A 539 -26.39 9.41 27.99
CA GLY A 539 -27.43 9.88 27.08
C GLY A 539 -27.85 11.31 27.45
N ARG A 540 -29.11 11.52 27.83
CA ARG A 540 -29.62 12.85 28.23
C ARG A 540 -29.47 13.16 29.73
N LYS A 541 -29.15 12.16 30.56
CA LYS A 541 -29.06 12.31 32.02
C LYS A 541 -27.68 12.83 32.40
N GLN A 542 -27.61 13.98 33.07
CA GLN A 542 -26.37 14.42 33.71
C GLN A 542 -26.00 13.45 34.84
N VAL A 543 -24.80 12.88 34.79
CA VAL A 543 -24.32 11.92 35.79
C VAL A 543 -23.27 12.52 36.72
N ALA A 544 -22.54 13.55 36.27
CA ALA A 544 -21.57 14.25 37.08
C ALA A 544 -21.26 15.66 36.53
N SER A 545 -20.75 16.53 37.40
CA SER A 545 -20.20 17.83 36.99
C SER A 545 -19.14 18.30 37.98
N VAL A 546 -18.13 19.00 37.49
CA VAL A 546 -17.08 19.63 38.30
C VAL A 546 -16.75 21.01 37.75
N SER A 547 -16.39 21.93 38.64
CA SER A 547 -15.79 23.21 38.27
C SER A 547 -14.45 23.36 38.95
N GLY A 548 -13.49 23.97 38.26
CA GLY A 548 -12.13 24.13 38.73
C GLY A 548 -11.41 25.18 37.88
N ARG A 549 -10.09 25.04 37.78
CA ARG A 549 -9.25 25.91 36.94
C ARG A 549 -8.32 25.08 36.07
N THR A 550 -7.95 25.63 34.92
CA THR A 550 -6.89 25.07 34.07
C THR A 550 -5.56 25.00 34.81
N GLY A 551 -4.74 24.00 34.48
CA GLY A 551 -3.50 23.70 35.20
C GLY A 551 -3.70 22.79 36.42
N GLU A 552 -4.94 22.48 36.80
CA GLU A 552 -5.27 21.51 37.83
C GLU A 552 -6.17 20.40 37.24
N PRO A 553 -5.96 19.12 37.61
CA PRO A 553 -6.81 18.03 37.14
C PRO A 553 -8.24 18.15 37.66
N LEU A 554 -9.24 18.12 36.78
CA LEU A 554 -10.65 18.13 37.17
C LEU A 554 -11.14 16.69 37.37
N ARG A 555 -11.32 16.28 38.62
CA ARG A 555 -11.78 14.93 38.98
C ARG A 555 -13.26 14.94 39.34
N PHE A 556 -14.02 14.01 38.80
CA PHE A 556 -15.40 13.77 39.25
C PHE A 556 -15.73 12.28 39.33
N THR A 557 -16.59 11.95 40.30
CA THR A 557 -17.03 10.58 40.59
C THR A 557 -18.26 10.20 39.75
N ILE A 558 -18.25 9.02 39.16
CA ILE A 558 -19.39 8.36 38.54
C ILE A 558 -19.85 7.26 39.51
N ALA A 559 -20.95 7.47 40.24
CA ALA A 559 -21.35 6.59 41.35
C ALA A 559 -21.50 5.10 40.94
N GLU A 560 -22.09 4.86 39.78
CA GLU A 560 -22.35 3.56 39.18
C GLU A 560 -21.84 3.56 37.72
N PRO A 561 -20.52 3.40 37.50
CA PRO A 561 -19.97 3.49 36.16
C PRO A 561 -20.38 2.26 35.35
N ARG A 562 -21.16 2.47 34.28
CA ARG A 562 -21.24 1.53 33.16
C ARG A 562 -19.92 1.55 32.41
N LEU A 563 -19.26 0.40 32.35
CA LEU A 563 -17.92 0.26 31.78
C LEU A 563 -18.00 0.09 30.26
N TRP A 564 -16.93 0.52 29.58
CA TRP A 564 -16.72 0.27 28.16
C TRP A 564 -16.04 -1.09 27.97
N SER A 565 -16.55 -1.89 27.03
CA SER A 565 -15.95 -3.14 26.56
C SER A 565 -16.33 -3.40 25.09
N PRO A 566 -15.73 -4.41 24.43
CA PRO A 566 -16.15 -4.82 23.09
C PRO A 566 -17.63 -5.22 22.96
N ASP A 567 -18.22 -5.76 24.02
CA ASP A 567 -19.62 -6.22 24.05
C ASP A 567 -20.59 -5.14 24.52
N ASP A 568 -20.09 -4.17 25.30
CA ASP A 568 -20.84 -3.00 25.78
C ASP A 568 -19.99 -1.72 25.61
N PRO A 569 -19.91 -1.15 24.39
CA PRO A 569 -19.07 0.01 24.10
C PRO A 569 -19.71 1.32 24.60
N PHE A 570 -20.02 1.37 25.89
CA PHE A 570 -20.71 2.50 26.49
C PHE A 570 -19.81 3.74 26.58
N LEU A 571 -20.28 4.85 26.02
CA LEU A 571 -19.61 6.15 26.05
C LEU A 571 -20.47 7.18 26.78
N TYR A 572 -19.85 7.94 27.67
CA TYR A 572 -20.42 9.12 28.30
C TYR A 572 -20.15 10.34 27.42
N ASP A 573 -21.16 11.18 27.20
CA ASP A 573 -20.96 12.48 26.57
C ASP A 573 -20.32 13.44 27.58
N LEU A 574 -19.33 14.22 27.15
CA LEU A 574 -18.64 15.21 27.97
C LEU A 574 -18.77 16.60 27.36
N ARG A 575 -19.11 17.59 28.18
CA ARG A 575 -19.06 19.01 27.82
C ARG A 575 -18.03 19.71 28.70
N VAL A 576 -17.05 20.35 28.07
CA VAL A 576 -16.04 21.17 28.76
C VAL A 576 -16.19 22.62 28.34
N THR A 577 -16.29 23.51 29.32
CA THR A 577 -16.37 24.96 29.12
C THR A 577 -15.18 25.61 29.80
N VAL A 578 -14.37 26.35 29.04
CA VAL A 578 -13.20 27.11 29.52
C VAL A 578 -13.54 28.60 29.48
N GLY A 579 -13.32 29.32 30.58
CA GLY A 579 -13.66 30.74 30.75
C GLY A 579 -14.89 30.98 31.63
N GLN A 580 -15.11 32.24 32.05
CA GLN A 580 -16.29 32.60 32.85
C GLN A 580 -17.54 32.79 32.00
N GLY A 581 -18.61 32.08 32.35
CA GLY A 581 -19.93 32.23 31.74
C GLY A 581 -20.53 33.62 31.99
N GLY A 582 -21.13 34.22 30.96
CA GLY A 582 -21.91 35.47 31.10
C GLY A 582 -21.86 36.42 29.90
N ARG A 583 -20.87 36.30 29.00
CA ARG A 583 -20.81 37.07 27.73
C ARG A 583 -20.26 36.22 26.58
N ALA A 584 -20.97 36.21 25.45
CA ALA A 584 -20.53 35.56 24.21
C ALA A 584 -19.14 36.06 23.80
N GLY A 585 -18.22 35.15 23.47
CA GLY A 585 -16.84 35.45 23.06
C GLY A 585 -15.76 35.28 24.13
N ARG A 586 -16.11 35.02 25.40
CA ARG A 586 -15.13 34.81 26.49
C ARG A 586 -15.04 33.36 26.99
N THR A 587 -15.80 32.46 26.40
CA THR A 587 -15.84 31.05 26.77
C THR A 587 -15.60 30.17 25.54
N ASP A 588 -14.70 29.20 25.66
CA ASP A 588 -14.59 28.08 24.73
C ASP A 588 -15.47 26.93 25.24
N THR A 589 -16.24 26.29 24.36
CA THR A 589 -17.08 25.15 24.72
C THR A 589 -16.89 24.04 23.70
N VAL A 590 -16.43 22.90 24.18
CA VAL A 590 -16.19 21.71 23.37
C VAL A 590 -17.07 20.57 23.85
N ARG A 591 -17.53 19.76 22.91
CA ARG A 591 -18.14 18.45 23.16
C ARG A 591 -17.09 17.36 22.95
N SER A 592 -17.13 16.37 23.80
CA SER A 592 -16.24 15.22 23.80
C SER A 592 -17.00 13.99 24.30
N TYR A 593 -16.31 12.88 24.47
CA TYR A 593 -16.86 11.67 25.08
C TYR A 593 -15.74 10.88 25.78
N PHE A 594 -16.10 9.95 26.66
CA PHE A 594 -15.16 9.01 27.27
C PHE A 594 -15.82 7.69 27.61
N GLY A 595 -15.02 6.64 27.72
CA GLY A 595 -15.41 5.33 28.22
C GLY A 595 -14.73 5.04 29.55
N MET A 596 -15.43 4.39 30.48
CA MET A 596 -14.85 3.93 31.74
C MET A 596 -14.31 2.51 31.54
N ARG A 597 -12.99 2.32 31.57
CA ARG A 597 -12.38 0.98 31.53
C ARG A 597 -11.03 0.94 32.23
N SER A 598 -10.56 -0.26 32.56
CA SER A 598 -9.23 -0.51 33.10
C SER A 598 -8.54 -1.66 32.36
N LEU A 599 -7.22 -1.58 32.21
CA LEU A 599 -6.39 -2.59 31.55
C LEU A 599 -5.17 -2.90 32.40
N THR A 600 -4.87 -4.18 32.55
CA THR A 600 -3.71 -4.70 33.28
C THR A 600 -3.23 -6.01 32.66
N VAL A 601 -1.99 -6.39 32.95
CA VAL A 601 -1.56 -7.79 32.88
C VAL A 601 -1.50 -8.32 34.31
N GLU A 602 -2.22 -9.41 34.58
CA GLU A 602 -2.30 -10.03 35.90
C GLU A 602 -1.96 -11.51 35.83
N LYS A 603 -1.39 -12.09 36.91
CA LYS A 603 -1.22 -13.54 37.01
C LYS A 603 -2.51 -14.17 37.48
N ILE A 604 -3.13 -14.97 36.62
CA ILE A 604 -4.31 -15.77 36.95
C ILE A 604 -3.90 -17.24 36.81
N ASP A 605 -4.03 -18.00 37.90
CA ASP A 605 -3.55 -19.39 38.01
C ASP A 605 -2.08 -19.57 37.59
N GLY A 606 -1.24 -18.61 37.98
CA GLY A 606 0.20 -18.60 37.68
C GLY A 606 0.57 -18.14 36.27
N THR A 607 -0.40 -17.95 35.37
CA THR A 607 -0.18 -17.53 33.98
C THR A 607 -0.45 -16.03 33.81
N PRO A 608 0.45 -15.24 33.19
CA PRO A 608 0.15 -13.86 32.83
C PRO A 608 -1.02 -13.75 31.84
N ARG A 609 -2.01 -12.93 32.17
CA ARG A 609 -3.22 -12.71 31.38
C ARG A 609 -3.46 -11.23 31.14
N THR A 610 -3.88 -10.87 29.94
CA THR A 610 -4.43 -9.55 29.66
C THR A 610 -5.82 -9.45 30.29
N VAL A 611 -6.05 -8.41 31.07
CA VAL A 611 -7.27 -8.21 31.87
C VAL A 611 -7.93 -6.88 31.51
N LEU A 612 -9.18 -6.95 31.04
CA LEU A 612 -10.06 -5.81 30.80
C LEU A 612 -11.13 -5.77 31.88
N ASN A 613 -11.26 -4.64 32.59
CA ASN A 613 -12.27 -4.44 33.63
C ASN A 613 -12.30 -5.55 34.70
N GLY A 614 -11.12 -6.09 35.05
CA GLY A 614 -10.96 -7.17 36.03
C GLY A 614 -11.29 -8.56 35.52
N ARG A 615 -11.45 -8.76 34.20
CA ARG A 615 -11.67 -10.08 33.58
C ARG A 615 -10.59 -10.41 32.54
N PRO A 616 -10.00 -11.62 32.55
CA PRO A 616 -9.14 -12.05 31.45
C PRO A 616 -9.87 -11.94 30.11
N THR A 617 -9.17 -11.46 29.09
CA THR A 617 -9.74 -11.18 27.77
C THR A 617 -8.74 -11.59 26.69
N PHE A 618 -9.17 -12.48 25.80
CA PHE A 618 -8.39 -12.86 24.62
C PHE A 618 -8.57 -11.82 23.51
N LEU A 619 -7.46 -11.32 22.96
CA LEU A 619 -7.43 -10.27 21.95
C LEU A 619 -7.33 -10.89 20.55
N MET A 620 -8.47 -11.03 19.88
CA MET A 620 -8.51 -11.54 18.50
C MET A 620 -8.62 -10.35 17.53
N ALA A 621 -7.56 -10.13 16.75
CA ALA A 621 -7.43 -8.98 15.86
C ALA A 621 -7.13 -9.38 14.41
N THR A 622 -7.21 -8.40 13.51
CA THR A 622 -6.51 -8.44 12.23
C THR A 622 -5.49 -7.32 12.16
N LEU A 623 -4.51 -7.43 11.25
CA LEU A 623 -3.75 -6.29 10.77
C LEU A 623 -4.66 -5.44 9.87
N ASP A 624 -4.67 -4.14 10.16
CA ASP A 624 -5.27 -3.11 9.33
C ASP A 624 -4.17 -2.15 8.86
N GLN A 625 -3.76 -2.31 7.60
CA GLN A 625 -2.77 -1.45 6.93
C GLN A 625 -3.31 -0.03 6.67
N GLY A 626 -4.63 0.14 6.54
CA GLY A 626 -5.25 1.42 6.26
C GLY A 626 -5.02 1.98 4.86
N PHE A 627 -4.76 1.14 3.85
CA PHE A 627 -4.61 1.57 2.46
C PHE A 627 -5.89 1.37 1.64
N TRP A 628 -6.10 2.27 0.68
CA TRP A 628 -7.23 2.29 -0.25
C TRP A 628 -6.73 2.37 -1.69
N PRO A 629 -7.29 1.62 -2.66
CA PRO A 629 -6.79 1.62 -4.03
C PRO A 629 -6.91 3.00 -4.71
N ASP A 630 -7.93 3.77 -4.32
CA ASP A 630 -8.21 5.08 -4.89
C ASP A 630 -7.72 6.26 -4.02
N GLY A 631 -7.50 6.05 -2.71
CA GLY A 631 -7.15 7.09 -1.75
C GLY A 631 -5.82 6.90 -1.00
N LEU A 632 -5.15 5.76 -1.19
CA LEU A 632 -3.95 5.32 -0.46
C LEU A 632 -4.14 5.45 1.06
N HIS A 633 -3.41 6.33 1.76
CA HIS A 633 -3.60 6.54 3.20
C HIS A 633 -4.97 7.12 3.58
N THR A 634 -5.69 7.76 2.66
CA THR A 634 -6.93 8.47 2.97
C THR A 634 -8.13 7.67 2.50
N ALA A 635 -8.97 7.22 3.44
CA ALA A 635 -10.23 6.61 3.09
C ALA A 635 -11.10 7.56 2.25
N PRO A 636 -11.82 7.07 1.23
CA PRO A 636 -12.60 7.93 0.33
C PRO A 636 -13.67 8.73 1.08
N THR A 637 -14.36 8.10 2.02
CA THR A 637 -15.40 8.72 2.84
C THR A 637 -15.29 8.25 4.29
N ASP A 638 -15.95 8.94 5.21
CA ASP A 638 -16.04 8.49 6.60
C ASP A 638 -16.78 7.15 6.75
N GLU A 639 -17.75 6.88 5.87
CA GLU A 639 -18.45 5.59 5.80
C GLU A 639 -17.51 4.46 5.36
N ALA A 640 -16.50 4.74 4.53
CA ALA A 640 -15.48 3.77 4.16
C ALA A 640 -14.62 3.38 5.39
N LEU A 641 -14.20 4.35 6.22
CA LEU A 641 -13.53 4.06 7.51
C LEU A 641 -14.42 3.21 8.42
N ALA A 642 -15.70 3.57 8.53
CA ALA A 642 -16.67 2.85 9.35
C ALA A 642 -16.94 1.43 8.85
N TYR A 643 -16.86 1.21 7.53
CA TYR A 643 -17.11 -0.08 6.90
C TYR A 643 -16.07 -1.11 7.32
N ASP A 644 -14.77 -0.81 7.18
CA ASP A 644 -13.71 -1.75 7.55
C ASP A 644 -13.83 -2.17 9.04
N LEU A 645 -14.08 -1.22 9.94
CA LEU A 645 -14.30 -1.51 11.36
C LEU A 645 -15.59 -2.29 11.65
N ARG A 646 -16.66 -2.07 10.88
CA ARG A 646 -17.87 -2.92 11.00
C ARG A 646 -17.60 -4.33 10.53
N MET A 647 -16.86 -4.52 9.44
CA MET A 647 -16.51 -5.86 8.95
C MET A 647 -15.73 -6.67 9.99
N HIS A 648 -14.84 -6.03 10.76
CA HIS A 648 -14.20 -6.68 11.92
C HIS A 648 -15.23 -7.25 12.89
N LYS A 649 -16.21 -6.45 13.32
CA LYS A 649 -17.28 -6.90 14.24
C LYS A 649 -18.20 -7.95 13.62
N GLU A 650 -18.55 -7.80 12.34
CA GLU A 650 -19.39 -8.75 11.62
C GLU A 650 -18.71 -10.13 11.49
N MET A 651 -17.39 -10.16 11.32
CA MET A 651 -16.59 -11.38 11.31
C MET A 651 -16.26 -11.91 12.71
N GLY A 652 -16.67 -11.23 13.78
CA GLY A 652 -16.49 -11.69 15.17
C GLY A 652 -15.18 -11.28 15.85
N PHE A 653 -14.37 -10.41 15.23
CA PHE A 653 -13.18 -9.84 15.90
C PHE A 653 -13.59 -8.87 17.01
N ASN A 654 -12.83 -8.88 18.11
CA ASN A 654 -13.00 -7.93 19.22
C ASN A 654 -11.91 -6.85 19.25
N SER A 655 -10.88 -7.01 18.40
CA SER A 655 -9.71 -6.15 18.36
C SER A 655 -9.28 -5.86 16.91
N VAL A 656 -8.44 -4.84 16.74
CA VAL A 656 -7.75 -4.49 15.49
C VAL A 656 -6.35 -3.98 15.83
N ARG A 657 -5.35 -4.39 15.06
CA ARG A 657 -4.00 -3.81 15.14
C ARG A 657 -3.84 -2.86 13.95
N LYS A 658 -3.78 -1.57 14.24
CA LYS A 658 -3.50 -0.56 13.22
C LYS A 658 -2.00 -0.58 12.96
N HIS A 659 -1.63 -1.20 11.85
CA HIS A 659 -0.25 -1.59 11.58
C HIS A 659 0.56 -0.41 11.06
N ILE A 660 1.59 -0.02 11.81
CA ILE A 660 2.61 1.01 11.51
C ILE A 660 2.09 2.26 10.75
N LYS A 661 0.91 2.71 11.15
CA LYS A 661 0.17 3.87 10.62
C LYS A 661 -0.64 4.47 11.77
N VAL A 662 -0.92 5.77 11.76
CA VAL A 662 -1.92 6.39 12.66
C VAL A 662 -3.06 6.94 11.81
N GLU A 663 -4.30 6.55 12.10
CA GLU A 663 -5.49 7.02 11.35
C GLU A 663 -6.03 8.38 11.86
N PRO A 664 -6.92 9.06 11.12
CA PRO A 664 -7.62 10.23 11.64
C PRO A 664 -8.44 9.91 12.91
N ASP A 665 -8.67 10.92 13.77
CA ASP A 665 -9.51 10.81 14.99
C ASP A 665 -10.90 10.16 14.71
N ARG A 666 -11.42 10.29 13.49
CA ARG A 666 -12.67 9.66 13.03
C ARG A 666 -12.62 8.12 13.07
N TRP A 667 -11.49 7.50 12.75
CA TRP A 667 -11.32 6.04 12.79
C TRP A 667 -11.37 5.54 14.24
N PHE A 668 -10.66 6.20 15.16
CA PHE A 668 -10.72 5.88 16.59
C PHE A 668 -12.12 6.08 17.17
N TYR A 669 -12.84 7.12 16.72
CA TYR A 669 -14.24 7.31 17.10
C TYR A 669 -15.12 6.13 16.69
N TRP A 670 -14.92 5.57 15.50
CA TRP A 670 -15.66 4.38 15.08
C TRP A 670 -15.27 3.16 15.91
N ALA A 671 -13.99 2.94 16.20
CA ALA A 671 -13.54 1.86 17.07
C ALA A 671 -14.13 1.98 18.49
N ASP A 672 -14.14 3.19 19.06
CA ASP A 672 -14.74 3.50 20.36
C ASP A 672 -16.23 3.18 20.40
N ARG A 673 -16.94 3.49 19.31
CA ARG A 673 -18.40 3.32 19.19
C ARG A 673 -18.82 1.89 18.90
N LEU A 674 -18.03 1.16 18.11
CA LEU A 674 -18.31 -0.20 17.70
C LEU A 674 -17.86 -1.24 18.74
N GLY A 675 -16.99 -0.84 19.68
CA GLY A 675 -16.43 -1.76 20.67
C GLY A 675 -15.37 -2.66 20.05
N LEU A 676 -14.33 -2.03 19.50
CA LEU A 676 -13.10 -2.69 19.07
C LEU A 676 -11.93 -2.19 19.92
N MET A 677 -11.11 -3.12 20.41
CA MET A 677 -9.86 -2.81 21.08
C MET A 677 -8.76 -2.58 20.04
N VAL A 678 -8.03 -1.48 20.16
CA VAL A 678 -7.01 -1.05 19.19
C VAL A 678 -5.63 -1.26 19.78
N TRP A 679 -4.79 -1.96 19.02
CA TRP A 679 -3.34 -1.95 19.18
C TRP A 679 -2.83 -0.89 18.20
N GLN A 680 -2.30 0.20 18.73
CA GLN A 680 -1.84 1.32 17.93
C GLN A 680 -0.32 1.23 17.79
N ASP A 681 0.13 0.95 16.58
CA ASP A 681 1.54 0.91 16.25
C ASP A 681 2.07 2.32 15.94
N MET A 682 3.29 2.59 16.40
CA MET A 682 4.08 3.70 15.86
C MET A 682 4.53 3.35 14.43
N PRO A 683 4.37 4.25 13.43
CA PRO A 683 4.94 4.05 12.11
C PRO A 683 6.44 3.77 12.18
N SER A 684 6.88 2.72 11.46
CA SER A 684 8.29 2.33 11.45
C SER A 684 9.12 3.25 10.56
N MET A 685 10.37 3.48 10.93
CA MET A 685 11.37 4.01 10.00
C MET A 685 11.80 2.92 9.01
N ARG A 686 12.65 3.28 8.05
CA ARG A 686 13.23 2.36 7.07
C ARG A 686 13.84 1.11 7.69
N SER A 687 13.58 -0.04 7.07
CA SER A 687 14.08 -1.35 7.48
C SER A 687 15.52 -1.64 7.02
N ASP A 688 16.02 -0.92 6.01
CA ASP A 688 17.29 -1.18 5.35
C ASP A 688 18.49 -0.41 5.93
N ARG A 689 18.29 0.43 6.95
CA ARG A 689 19.37 1.18 7.60
C ARG A 689 19.09 1.53 9.06
N ASN A 690 20.17 1.67 9.83
CA ASN A 690 20.09 2.16 11.21
C ASN A 690 19.77 3.66 11.26
N PRO A 691 18.84 4.12 12.12
CA PRO A 691 18.51 5.52 12.24
C PRO A 691 19.61 6.30 12.98
N GLY A 692 19.97 7.47 12.44
CA GLY A 692 20.85 8.44 13.10
C GLY A 692 20.13 9.25 14.19
N ALA A 693 20.87 10.04 14.97
CA ALA A 693 20.34 10.76 16.14
C ALA A 693 19.15 11.68 15.82
N ALA A 694 19.18 12.40 14.70
CA ALA A 694 18.08 13.29 14.29
C ALA A 694 16.79 12.50 13.98
N ALA A 695 16.91 11.36 13.30
CA ALA A 695 15.77 10.49 12.98
C ALA A 695 15.16 9.88 14.25
N ARG A 696 16.01 9.46 15.20
CA ARG A 696 15.55 8.94 16.52
C ARG A 696 14.81 10.01 17.33
N ALA A 697 15.35 11.22 17.40
CA ALA A 697 14.72 12.32 18.12
C ALA A 697 13.34 12.65 17.53
N GLN A 698 13.24 12.61 16.21
CA GLN A 698 12.00 12.85 15.50
C GLN A 698 10.98 11.71 15.68
N PHE A 699 11.41 10.46 15.59
CA PHE A 699 10.57 9.29 15.90
C PHE A 699 9.99 9.37 17.31
N GLU A 700 10.81 9.70 18.32
CA GLU A 700 10.35 9.86 19.70
C GLU A 700 9.38 11.05 19.86
N HIS A 701 9.58 12.12 19.10
CA HIS A 701 8.65 13.24 19.06
C HIS A 701 7.27 12.83 18.50
N GLU A 702 7.25 12.17 17.34
CA GLU A 702 6.01 11.70 16.71
C GLU A 702 5.31 10.62 17.54
N MET A 703 6.06 9.69 18.16
CA MET A 703 5.51 8.71 19.09
C MET A 703 4.83 9.38 20.28
N LYS A 704 5.43 10.47 20.80
CA LYS A 704 4.81 11.25 21.87
C LYS A 704 3.52 11.93 21.42
N GLN A 705 3.48 12.49 20.21
CA GLN A 705 2.26 13.09 19.66
C GLN A 705 1.17 12.04 19.50
N MET A 706 1.45 10.90 18.87
CA MET A 706 0.52 9.78 18.73
C MET A 706 -0.10 9.38 20.09
N ILE A 707 0.72 9.20 21.12
CA ILE A 707 0.24 8.83 22.46
C ILE A 707 -0.60 9.96 23.06
N ASP A 708 -0.15 11.21 23.04
CA ASP A 708 -0.91 12.34 23.62
C ASP A 708 -2.25 12.57 22.93
N GLU A 709 -2.31 12.39 21.61
CA GLU A 709 -3.50 12.61 20.80
C GLU A 709 -4.58 11.55 21.02
N HIS A 710 -4.18 10.30 21.23
CA HIS A 710 -5.10 9.17 21.34
C HIS A 710 -5.18 8.57 22.76
N ALA A 711 -4.50 9.18 23.74
CA ALA A 711 -4.59 8.79 25.16
C ALA A 711 -6.01 8.92 25.75
N SER A 712 -6.92 9.63 25.10
CA SER A 712 -8.33 9.75 25.51
C SER A 712 -9.27 8.79 24.78
N SER A 713 -8.81 8.04 23.78
CA SER A 713 -9.61 7.06 23.05
C SER A 713 -9.79 5.78 23.86
N PRO A 714 -11.02 5.41 24.27
CA PRO A 714 -11.27 4.19 25.02
C PRO A 714 -10.83 2.92 24.27
N SER A 715 -10.97 2.88 22.95
CA SER A 715 -10.60 1.73 22.12
C SER A 715 -9.11 1.40 22.18
N VAL A 716 -8.21 2.39 22.27
CA VAL A 716 -6.75 2.14 22.29
C VAL A 716 -6.36 1.45 23.60
N VAL A 717 -6.02 0.16 23.52
CA VAL A 717 -5.68 -0.67 24.69
C VAL A 717 -4.18 -0.91 24.82
N MET A 718 -3.44 -0.76 23.72
CA MET A 718 -2.02 -1.09 23.64
C MET A 718 -1.29 -0.14 22.71
N TRP A 719 -0.08 0.26 23.10
CA TRP A 719 0.89 0.94 22.25
C TRP A 719 1.94 -0.05 21.78
N VAL A 720 2.18 -0.12 20.46
CA VAL A 720 3.27 -0.90 19.88
C VAL A 720 4.37 0.06 19.42
N THR A 721 5.57 -0.04 20.00
CA THR A 721 6.63 0.94 19.73
C THR A 721 7.50 0.58 18.52
N PHE A 722 7.68 -0.71 18.23
CA PHE A 722 8.47 -1.18 17.08
C PHE A 722 7.86 -2.44 16.47
N ASN A 723 8.18 -2.69 15.20
CA ASN A 723 7.74 -3.87 14.45
C ASN A 723 8.94 -4.52 13.73
N GLU A 724 9.11 -5.84 13.85
CA GLU A 724 10.03 -6.68 13.05
C GLU A 724 11.49 -6.18 12.94
N GLY A 725 11.91 -5.42 13.93
CA GLY A 725 13.23 -4.82 13.99
C GLY A 725 13.48 -3.64 13.03
N TRP A 726 12.44 -3.16 12.36
CA TRP A 726 12.57 -2.10 11.36
C TRP A 726 12.90 -0.75 12.01
N GLY A 727 14.08 -0.22 11.68
CA GLY A 727 14.56 1.05 12.22
C GLY A 727 14.62 1.10 13.75
N GLN A 728 14.69 -0.06 14.41
CA GLN A 728 14.62 -0.14 15.88
C GLN A 728 15.90 0.33 16.56
N TYR A 729 15.78 0.85 17.79
CA TYR A 729 16.89 1.24 18.65
C TYR A 729 16.41 1.33 20.10
N ASP A 730 17.31 1.12 21.06
CA ASP A 730 17.07 1.27 22.50
C ASP A 730 15.70 0.74 23.00
N GLN A 731 15.30 -0.45 22.56
CA GLN A 731 13.91 -0.94 22.65
C GLN A 731 13.38 -0.95 24.09
N ALA A 732 14.21 -1.37 25.05
CA ALA A 732 13.88 -1.33 26.47
C ALA A 732 13.53 0.09 26.96
N ARG A 733 14.36 1.08 26.60
CA ARG A 733 14.17 2.49 26.99
C ARG A 733 12.93 3.07 26.34
N ILE A 734 12.70 2.78 25.06
CA ILE A 734 11.55 3.30 24.31
C ILE A 734 10.24 2.72 24.87
N ALA A 735 10.20 1.43 25.19
CA ALA A 735 9.05 0.81 25.84
C ALA A 735 8.76 1.44 27.22
N GLU A 736 9.78 1.61 28.06
CA GLU A 736 9.65 2.29 29.36
C GLU A 736 9.21 3.75 29.20
N GLN A 737 9.67 4.43 28.16
CA GLN A 737 9.30 5.80 27.85
C GLN A 737 7.81 5.91 27.46
N ALA A 738 7.30 4.98 26.65
CA ALA A 738 5.88 4.89 26.33
C ALA A 738 5.03 4.63 27.58
N THR A 739 5.44 3.70 28.45
CA THR A 739 4.78 3.46 29.75
C THR A 739 4.77 4.70 30.62
N ALA A 740 5.86 5.47 30.66
CA ALA A 740 5.94 6.69 31.45
C ALA A 740 5.04 7.81 30.90
N TRP A 741 4.87 7.90 29.59
CA TRP A 741 3.99 8.88 28.97
C TRP A 741 2.50 8.54 29.13
N ASP A 742 2.16 7.25 29.08
CA ASP A 742 0.82 6.76 29.33
C ASP A 742 0.80 5.43 30.11
N PRO A 743 0.67 5.50 31.45
CA PRO A 743 0.64 4.31 32.30
C PRO A 743 -0.73 3.61 32.32
N THR A 744 -1.69 4.04 31.49
CA THR A 744 -3.08 3.56 31.51
C THR A 744 -3.39 2.52 30.43
N ARG A 745 -2.36 2.15 29.65
CA ARG A 745 -2.42 1.23 28.52
C ARG A 745 -1.27 0.24 28.59
N LEU A 746 -1.43 -0.89 27.91
CA LEU A 746 -0.38 -1.88 27.77
C LEU A 746 0.67 -1.40 26.76
N VAL A 747 1.91 -1.84 26.92
CA VAL A 747 3.00 -1.57 25.96
C VAL A 747 3.53 -2.88 25.39
N ASN A 748 3.50 -2.98 24.06
CA ASN A 748 4.26 -3.96 23.29
C ASN A 748 5.52 -3.26 22.76
N GLY A 749 6.66 -3.55 23.39
CA GLY A 749 7.93 -2.86 23.08
C GLY A 749 8.47 -3.18 21.68
N MET A 750 8.11 -4.34 21.14
CA MET A 750 8.50 -4.78 19.81
C MET A 750 7.62 -5.98 19.41
N SER A 751 6.89 -5.83 18.31
CA SER A 751 6.07 -6.91 17.73
C SER A 751 6.94 -7.75 16.79
N GLY A 752 6.94 -9.09 16.97
CA GLY A 752 7.71 -10.04 16.17
C GLY A 752 9.13 -10.34 16.67
N LEU A 753 9.26 -10.88 17.88
CA LEU A 753 10.55 -11.17 18.53
C LEU A 753 11.53 -12.01 17.70
N ASN A 754 11.05 -12.97 16.91
CA ASN A 754 11.87 -13.74 15.96
C ASN A 754 12.58 -12.89 14.89
N LEU A 755 12.12 -11.66 14.66
CA LEU A 755 12.65 -10.76 13.64
C LEU A 755 13.42 -9.58 14.24
N GLY A 756 13.62 -9.56 15.57
CA GLY A 756 14.32 -8.48 16.24
C GLY A 756 14.57 -8.73 17.73
N ALA A 757 14.41 -7.69 18.54
CA ALA A 757 14.61 -7.77 19.99
C ALA A 757 13.71 -6.76 20.71
N ASP A 758 13.08 -7.15 21.81
CA ASP A 758 12.16 -6.30 22.60
C ASP A 758 12.82 -5.60 23.80
N GLY A 759 14.06 -5.97 24.13
CA GLY A 759 14.77 -5.47 25.32
C GLY A 759 14.18 -5.93 26.67
N GLY A 760 13.25 -6.88 26.69
CA GLY A 760 12.68 -7.46 27.92
C GLY A 760 11.78 -6.53 28.75
N LYS A 761 11.26 -5.45 28.15
CA LYS A 761 10.37 -4.45 28.78
C LYS A 761 8.98 -4.43 28.14
N GLY A 762 8.09 -3.62 28.73
CA GLY A 762 6.66 -3.60 28.38
C GLY A 762 5.86 -4.72 29.05
N ASP A 763 4.62 -4.87 28.61
CA ASP A 763 3.62 -5.79 29.17
C ASP A 763 3.42 -7.06 28.32
N ILE A 764 3.84 -7.00 27.05
CA ILE A 764 3.58 -8.01 26.02
C ILE A 764 4.89 -8.65 25.55
N MET A 765 4.86 -9.96 25.29
CA MET A 765 5.84 -10.68 24.48
C MET A 765 5.14 -11.17 23.23
N ASP A 766 5.72 -10.86 22.08
CA ASP A 766 5.06 -10.98 20.80
C ASP A 766 5.92 -11.78 19.81
N GLU A 767 5.34 -12.77 19.14
CA GLU A 767 5.98 -13.61 18.13
C GLU A 767 5.17 -13.58 16.82
N HIS A 768 5.83 -13.57 15.67
CA HIS A 768 5.18 -13.70 14.35
C HIS A 768 5.33 -15.11 13.81
N GLY A 769 4.31 -15.63 13.12
CA GLY A 769 4.35 -16.96 12.51
C GLY A 769 3.57 -17.04 11.21
N TYR A 770 4.21 -17.46 10.13
CA TYR A 770 3.56 -17.64 8.83
C TYR A 770 3.76 -19.06 8.26
N PRO A 771 2.70 -19.70 7.72
CA PRO A 771 1.31 -19.30 7.83
C PRO A 771 0.69 -19.60 9.21
N SER A 772 1.32 -20.51 9.96
CA SER A 772 0.84 -20.98 11.26
C SER A 772 1.22 -20.00 12.38
N PRO A 773 0.32 -19.74 13.34
CA PRO A 773 0.61 -18.85 14.44
C PRO A 773 1.71 -19.42 15.35
N ALA A 774 2.42 -18.52 16.01
CA ALA A 774 3.45 -18.80 17.01
C ALA A 774 3.25 -17.91 18.25
N ILE A 775 3.76 -18.38 19.39
CA ILE A 775 3.92 -17.56 20.59
C ILE A 775 5.39 -17.65 21.02
N PRO A 776 5.90 -16.66 21.79
CA PRO A 776 7.29 -16.67 22.23
C PRO A 776 7.69 -18.00 22.89
N PRO A 777 8.73 -18.69 22.39
CA PRO A 777 9.05 -20.05 22.82
C PRO A 777 9.66 -20.11 24.23
N ARG A 778 10.05 -18.94 24.79
CA ARG A 778 10.65 -18.83 26.13
C ARG A 778 9.93 -17.75 26.95
N PRO A 779 8.75 -18.06 27.52
CA PRO A 779 8.00 -17.10 28.34
C PRO A 779 8.80 -16.64 29.56
N ASP A 780 8.75 -15.34 29.88
CA ASP A 780 9.42 -14.79 31.06
C ASP A 780 8.59 -14.91 32.36
N GLY A 781 7.38 -15.45 32.25
CA GLY A 781 6.44 -15.63 33.35
C GLY A 781 5.89 -14.34 33.94
N ARG A 782 6.06 -13.19 33.29
CA ARG A 782 5.58 -11.86 33.75
C ARG A 782 4.69 -11.18 32.71
N ARG A 783 5.08 -11.23 31.44
CA ARG A 783 4.41 -10.56 30.33
C ARG A 783 3.39 -11.48 29.66
N ALA A 784 2.33 -10.90 29.09
CA ALA A 784 1.34 -11.65 28.34
C ALA A 784 1.91 -12.07 26.98
N LEU A 785 1.73 -13.33 26.61
CA LEU A 785 2.21 -13.89 25.34
C LEU A 785 1.17 -13.66 24.24
N VAL A 786 1.57 -13.14 23.09
CA VAL A 786 0.68 -12.95 21.94
C VAL A 786 1.35 -13.43 20.65
N ASN A 787 0.51 -13.72 19.66
CA ASN A 787 0.93 -13.83 18.27
C ASN A 787 0.63 -12.49 17.57
N GLY A 788 1.65 -11.69 17.26
CA GLY A 788 1.48 -10.36 16.68
C GLY A 788 1.10 -10.34 15.21
N GLU A 789 1.41 -11.41 14.46
CA GLU A 789 1.06 -11.62 13.04
C GLU A 789 1.03 -13.10 12.69
N TYR A 790 -0.02 -13.56 12.01
CA TYR A 790 -0.07 -14.89 11.39
C TYR A 790 -1.02 -14.92 10.18
N GLY A 791 -1.08 -16.05 9.47
CA GLY A 791 -1.98 -16.24 8.35
C GLY A 791 -1.27 -16.07 7.01
N GLY A 792 -1.66 -15.08 6.20
CA GLY A 792 -1.08 -14.94 4.87
C GLY A 792 -1.72 -15.84 3.79
N LEU A 793 -2.96 -16.28 4.01
CA LEU A 793 -3.71 -17.07 3.03
C LEU A 793 -4.07 -16.19 1.83
N GLY A 794 -3.28 -16.26 0.76
CA GLY A 794 -3.50 -15.48 -0.44
C GLY A 794 -4.58 -16.10 -1.33
N LEU A 795 -5.53 -15.26 -1.71
CA LEU A 795 -6.56 -15.62 -2.67
C LEU A 795 -6.73 -14.48 -3.67
N ALA A 796 -6.21 -14.68 -4.87
CA ALA A 796 -6.37 -13.77 -5.99
C ALA A 796 -7.81 -13.84 -6.54
N VAL A 797 -8.47 -12.69 -6.66
CA VAL A 797 -9.84 -12.61 -7.19
C VAL A 797 -9.81 -11.82 -8.52
N PRO A 798 -10.13 -12.46 -9.67
CA PRO A 798 -10.15 -11.78 -10.97
C PRO A 798 -10.98 -10.50 -10.97
N GLY A 799 -10.41 -9.40 -11.46
CA GLY A 799 -11.06 -8.07 -11.48
C GLY A 799 -10.86 -7.22 -10.22
N HIS A 800 -10.29 -7.80 -9.15
CA HIS A 800 -10.19 -7.15 -7.84
C HIS A 800 -8.78 -7.18 -7.22
N ALA A 801 -7.82 -7.84 -7.87
CA ALA A 801 -6.43 -7.92 -7.44
C ALA A 801 -5.56 -6.84 -8.10
N TRP A 802 -4.54 -6.37 -7.39
CA TRP A 802 -3.57 -5.41 -7.93
C TRP A 802 -2.69 -6.05 -9.02
N SER A 803 -2.00 -5.21 -9.77
CA SER A 803 -1.19 -5.63 -10.93
C SER A 803 0.09 -6.39 -10.55
N VAL A 804 0.72 -6.00 -9.44
CA VAL A 804 1.77 -6.76 -8.76
C VAL A 804 1.12 -7.55 -7.65
N GLN A 805 1.58 -8.79 -7.41
CA GLN A 805 0.98 -9.67 -6.41
C GLN A 805 2.04 -10.42 -5.62
N GLN A 806 1.68 -10.72 -4.38
CA GLN A 806 2.42 -11.49 -3.41
C GLN A 806 1.40 -12.23 -2.52
N SER A 807 1.74 -13.47 -2.20
CA SER A 807 1.02 -14.33 -1.28
C SER A 807 2.03 -15.08 -0.40
N TYR A 808 1.65 -15.46 0.82
CA TYR A 808 2.49 -16.35 1.64
C TYR A 808 2.13 -17.82 1.39
N VAL A 809 0.84 -18.09 1.17
CA VAL A 809 0.32 -19.40 0.78
C VAL A 809 -0.88 -19.18 -0.12
N ASP A 810 -0.85 -19.72 -1.34
CA ASP A 810 -2.00 -19.67 -2.24
C ASP A 810 -3.06 -20.69 -1.86
N VAL A 811 -4.32 -20.25 -1.87
CA VAL A 811 -5.45 -21.05 -1.42
C VAL A 811 -6.48 -21.25 -2.52
N ASP A 812 -6.98 -22.47 -2.62
CA ASP A 812 -8.14 -22.81 -3.45
C ASP A 812 -9.37 -22.01 -2.94
N PRO A 813 -10.03 -21.20 -3.80
CA PRO A 813 -11.22 -20.45 -3.41
C PRO A 813 -12.28 -21.32 -2.70
N ALA A 814 -12.44 -22.59 -3.10
CA ALA A 814 -13.41 -23.51 -2.51
C ALA A 814 -13.05 -23.95 -1.07
N LYS A 815 -11.78 -23.82 -0.66
CA LYS A 815 -11.25 -24.27 0.64
C LYS A 815 -10.88 -23.13 1.57
N TYR A 816 -10.88 -21.88 1.09
CA TYR A 816 -10.44 -20.70 1.84
C TYR A 816 -10.96 -20.62 3.28
N THR A 817 -12.28 -20.81 3.47
CA THR A 817 -12.89 -20.77 4.81
C THR A 817 -12.38 -21.90 5.71
N GLU A 818 -12.23 -23.13 5.19
CA GLU A 818 -11.75 -24.26 6.01
C GLU A 818 -10.28 -24.09 6.42
N GLU A 819 -9.46 -23.56 5.52
CA GLU A 819 -8.05 -23.29 5.81
C GLU A 819 -7.90 -22.18 6.85
N TYR A 820 -8.69 -21.11 6.74
CA TYR A 820 -8.77 -20.09 7.79
C TYR A 820 -9.16 -20.68 9.15
N LEU A 821 -10.22 -21.49 9.18
CA LEU A 821 -10.69 -22.15 10.41
C LEU A 821 -9.66 -23.13 10.97
N THR A 822 -8.81 -23.71 10.13
CA THR A 822 -7.67 -24.53 10.56
C THR A 822 -6.66 -23.71 11.34
N LYS A 823 -6.28 -22.54 10.81
CA LYS A 823 -5.38 -21.62 11.52
C LYS A 823 -5.99 -21.10 12.82
N LEU A 824 -7.30 -20.88 12.85
CA LEU A 824 -7.98 -20.48 14.09
C LEU A 824 -7.95 -21.56 15.18
N ARG A 825 -8.01 -22.86 14.81
CA ARG A 825 -7.81 -23.97 15.77
C ARG A 825 -6.38 -24.01 16.31
N GLU A 826 -5.38 -23.68 15.49
CA GLU A 826 -3.99 -23.54 15.94
C GLU A 826 -3.86 -22.40 16.96
N VAL A 827 -4.53 -21.26 16.74
CA VAL A 827 -4.61 -20.16 17.73
C VAL A 827 -5.22 -20.65 19.06
N HIS A 828 -6.31 -21.42 19.04
CA HIS A 828 -6.89 -21.99 20.25
C HIS A 828 -5.89 -22.87 21.01
N ALA A 829 -5.12 -23.70 20.29
CA ALA A 829 -4.09 -24.54 20.90
C ALA A 829 -2.95 -23.71 21.54
N LEU A 830 -2.63 -22.54 20.99
CA LEU A 830 -1.68 -21.61 21.61
C LEU A 830 -2.27 -20.88 22.82
N ALA A 831 -3.57 -20.57 22.81
CA ALA A 831 -4.27 -20.05 23.98
C ALA A 831 -4.19 -21.02 25.17
N CYS A 832 -4.32 -22.34 24.92
CA CYS A 832 -4.09 -23.38 25.93
C CYS A 832 -2.68 -23.38 26.53
N LYS A 833 -1.69 -22.82 25.82
CA LYS A 833 -0.29 -22.69 26.28
C LYS A 833 0.01 -21.31 26.87
N GLY A 834 -1.01 -20.52 27.19
CA GLY A 834 -0.86 -19.18 27.78
C GLY A 834 -0.93 -18.03 26.78
N GLY A 835 -1.30 -18.27 25.53
CA GLY A 835 -1.57 -17.22 24.55
C GLY A 835 -2.73 -16.30 24.98
N ASN A 836 -2.56 -15.00 24.77
CA ASN A 836 -3.48 -13.94 25.16
C ASN A 836 -4.13 -13.22 23.97
N GLY A 837 -3.60 -13.40 22.77
CA GLY A 837 -4.13 -12.77 21.57
C GLY A 837 -3.44 -13.26 20.32
N ALA A 838 -4.10 -13.02 19.20
CA ALA A 838 -3.58 -13.32 17.87
C ALA A 838 -4.07 -12.28 16.86
N VAL A 839 -3.22 -11.94 15.90
CA VAL A 839 -3.50 -10.96 14.85
C VAL A 839 -3.38 -11.63 13.48
N TYR A 840 -4.49 -11.76 12.76
CA TYR A 840 -4.49 -12.31 11.40
C TYR A 840 -4.08 -11.24 10.38
N THR A 841 -3.15 -11.56 9.48
CA THR A 841 -2.80 -10.74 8.31
C THR A 841 -3.71 -11.14 7.15
N GLN A 842 -4.73 -10.36 6.75
CA GLN A 842 -5.16 -9.01 7.18
C GLN A 842 -6.65 -8.73 6.83
N ILE A 843 -7.23 -7.57 7.19
CA ILE A 843 -8.67 -7.28 6.91
C ILE A 843 -8.99 -7.17 5.41
N SER A 844 -8.11 -6.57 4.61
CA SER A 844 -8.27 -6.37 3.18
C SER A 844 -6.97 -6.63 2.46
N ASP A 845 -7.05 -7.03 1.19
CA ASP A 845 -5.88 -7.02 0.31
C ASP A 845 -5.31 -5.61 0.25
N VAL A 846 -4.01 -5.49 0.02
CA VAL A 846 -3.34 -4.20 -0.14
C VAL A 846 -2.25 -4.31 -1.19
N GLU A 847 -2.47 -3.65 -2.32
CA GLU A 847 -1.59 -3.72 -3.48
C GLU A 847 -1.14 -5.17 -3.77
N GLY A 848 0.16 -5.46 -3.58
CA GLY A 848 0.73 -6.79 -3.76
C GLY A 848 0.08 -7.87 -2.90
N GLU A 849 -0.28 -7.57 -1.66
CA GLU A 849 -0.67 -8.59 -0.69
C GLU A 849 -2.13 -9.04 -0.86
N LEU A 850 -2.33 -10.32 -1.20
CA LEU A 850 -3.64 -10.93 -1.48
C LEU A 850 -4.25 -11.72 -0.29
N ASN A 851 -3.69 -11.53 0.89
CA ASN A 851 -4.00 -12.23 2.13
C ASN A 851 -5.12 -11.55 2.95
N GLY A 852 -5.87 -10.64 2.35
CA GLY A 852 -7.00 -9.97 2.99
C GLY A 852 -8.27 -10.82 3.04
N LEU A 853 -9.08 -10.63 4.09
CA LEU A 853 -10.44 -11.19 4.16
C LEU A 853 -11.41 -10.51 3.18
N LEU A 854 -11.08 -9.31 2.73
CA LEU A 854 -11.76 -8.51 1.71
C LEU A 854 -10.81 -8.24 0.54
N THR A 855 -11.33 -8.08 -0.67
CA THR A 855 -10.51 -7.53 -1.77
C THR A 855 -10.11 -6.08 -1.50
N TYR A 856 -9.08 -5.57 -2.19
CA TYR A 856 -8.54 -4.23 -1.93
C TYR A 856 -9.59 -3.12 -2.15
N ASP A 857 -10.51 -3.32 -3.10
CA ASP A 857 -11.65 -2.43 -3.37
C ASP A 857 -12.89 -2.66 -2.48
N ARG A 858 -12.80 -3.60 -1.52
CA ARG A 858 -13.89 -4.02 -0.61
C ARG A 858 -15.16 -4.49 -1.32
N LYS A 859 -15.07 -4.97 -2.57
CA LYS A 859 -16.25 -5.46 -3.31
C LYS A 859 -16.52 -6.95 -3.10
N VAL A 860 -15.51 -7.74 -2.73
CA VAL A 860 -15.65 -9.17 -2.50
C VAL A 860 -15.20 -9.50 -1.08
N VAL A 861 -16.08 -10.21 -0.36
CA VAL A 861 -15.76 -10.85 0.92
C VAL A 861 -15.34 -12.28 0.61
N LYS A 862 -14.11 -12.66 0.96
CA LYS A 862 -13.53 -13.96 0.60
C LYS A 862 -14.05 -15.13 1.44
N PRO A 863 -14.17 -15.02 2.78
CA PRO A 863 -14.64 -16.13 3.62
C PRO A 863 -16.17 -16.17 3.78
N ASP A 864 -16.68 -17.30 4.29
CA ASP A 864 -18.03 -17.40 4.86
C ASP A 864 -18.08 -16.68 6.23
N VAL A 865 -18.68 -15.49 6.24
CA VAL A 865 -18.73 -14.60 7.41
C VAL A 865 -19.45 -15.23 8.61
N PRO A 866 -20.67 -15.81 8.47
CA PRO A 866 -21.32 -16.51 9.58
C PRO A 866 -20.45 -17.59 10.25
N ARG A 867 -19.74 -18.39 9.45
CA ARG A 867 -18.86 -19.45 9.98
C ARG A 867 -17.64 -18.88 10.70
N LEU A 868 -16.99 -17.86 10.14
CA LEU A 868 -15.89 -17.16 10.79
C LEU A 868 -16.33 -16.54 12.11
N ARG A 869 -17.46 -15.83 12.11
CA ARG A 869 -18.00 -15.17 13.30
C ARG A 869 -18.25 -16.16 14.42
N ALA A 870 -18.94 -17.26 14.14
CA ALA A 870 -19.22 -18.29 15.14
C ALA A 870 -17.93 -18.87 15.74
N ALA A 871 -16.89 -19.07 14.91
CA ALA A 871 -15.62 -19.60 15.36
C ALA A 871 -14.81 -18.58 16.19
N HIS A 872 -14.79 -17.30 15.81
CA HIS A 872 -14.16 -16.25 16.61
C HIS A 872 -14.86 -16.03 17.95
N GLU A 873 -16.19 -15.97 17.97
CA GLU A 873 -16.97 -15.81 19.21
C GLU A 873 -16.72 -16.99 20.16
N ALA A 874 -16.65 -18.22 19.64
CA ALA A 874 -16.28 -19.40 20.42
C ALA A 874 -14.85 -19.32 20.96
N LEU A 875 -13.87 -19.00 20.12
CA LEU A 875 -12.47 -18.84 20.53
C LEU A 875 -12.34 -17.78 21.62
N ILE A 876 -12.87 -16.57 21.40
CA ILE A 876 -12.76 -15.46 22.36
C ILE A 876 -13.39 -15.84 23.69
N LYS A 877 -14.58 -16.46 23.67
CA LYS A 877 -15.27 -16.90 24.89
C LYS A 877 -14.46 -17.93 25.67
N ASP A 878 -13.94 -18.95 25.00
CA ASP A 878 -13.23 -20.06 25.63
C ASP A 878 -11.82 -19.65 26.07
N ALA A 879 -11.09 -18.90 25.24
CA ALA A 879 -9.76 -18.38 25.52
C ALA A 879 -9.72 -17.23 26.54
N SER A 880 -10.86 -16.59 26.84
CA SER A 880 -10.96 -15.59 27.92
C SER A 880 -11.23 -16.20 29.31
N GLN A 881 -11.40 -17.52 29.42
CA GLN A 881 -11.56 -18.21 30.71
C GLN A 881 -10.19 -18.47 31.38
N ALA A 882 -10.21 -18.77 32.68
CA ALA A 882 -9.08 -19.32 33.43
C ALA A 882 -9.58 -20.49 34.31
N PRO A 883 -9.17 -21.75 34.04
CA PRO A 883 -8.35 -22.18 32.90
C PRO A 883 -9.07 -22.01 31.56
N VAL A 884 -8.32 -21.97 30.45
CA VAL A 884 -8.89 -21.93 29.10
C VAL A 884 -9.74 -23.18 28.87
N ARG A 885 -10.96 -23.01 28.36
CA ARG A 885 -11.88 -24.12 28.13
C ARG A 885 -11.43 -24.96 26.93
N GLY A 886 -11.61 -26.28 27.00
CA GLY A 886 -11.30 -27.17 25.87
C GLY A 886 -9.81 -27.53 25.74
N CYS A 887 -8.99 -27.16 26.73
CA CYS A 887 -7.62 -27.64 26.87
C CYS A 887 -7.60 -28.96 27.66
N ALA A 888 -6.78 -29.91 27.21
CA ALA A 888 -6.57 -31.21 27.86
C ALA A 888 -5.66 -31.10 29.09
#